data_AF-A0A1V2IQ23-F1
#
_entry.id   AF-A0A1V2IQ23-F1
#
_cell.length_a   1.000
_cell.length_b   1.000
_cell.length_c   1.000
_cell.angle_alpha   90.00
_cell.angle_beta   90.00
_cell.angle_gamma   90.00
#
_symmetry.space_group_name_H-M   'P 1'
#
loop_
_entity.id
_entity.type
_entity.pdbx_description
1 polymer ?
#
loop_
_entity_poly.entity_id
_entity_poly.type
_entity_poly.pdbx_seq_one_letter_code
_entity_poly.pdbx_strand_id
1 'polypeptide(L)'
;MEGCSCAGELADLRVEIAALRAEVARLAAVVEGRPPQTAGVPVPAVPGPMPAGARVDVERVAAERVALFRSLFVGRDDVYASRWERDGRQGWSPALDREPGQSWEEAKKARRYRPLTDAVIRDHLSGAATIGLYPMLADDTCRLLVCDFDGADWQLDAQAYAQAAQAAGVPAAVEISRSGQGAHVWIFFEELVPALDARAVGFGLLREAMAVRGGLGLDSYDRFFPAQDHLPAAGEGLGNLIALPLQKERRAHQTTIFVDPDTFIPMDDQWGFLAGLGRLSRAEVQRLAVDMRPVTVGPDTRWFRPALAHEPAPPPTIHAEWAGMLAVRRAGLPPSLLATLKHAASLANPAFYKNENLRISNWNTPRFIRCYVEDLEFLYLPRAMTGKAADLVRDAGSRLKITDRRADPPSLEVAFTGTLRDAQPAAVAALAHHDLGVLEAPPGSGKTVMGCALIAHHHTPTLIMVDRAPLMDQRRDRLTAYLNITADRIGRIGGGKTKPTGVIDLAMMQTPARMDDAPERLPAYGLVIVDEAHHAGAPTVEKAVRRIPARRWIGLTATAYRRDGLGPVIFMHCGPKRHVIPIVDPAAPGPVARVVHLHRTDFTLPDDADTTRPGAITSVVFTALTENTTRNQMICADVHTAVTAGRNCLVLTRRTAHVDALADLPRRSGSTA
;
A
#
# COMPACT_ATOMS: atom_id res chain seq x y z
N MET A 1 55.82 -24.96 0.63
CA MET A 1 54.94 -25.82 -0.20
C MET A 1 53.53 -25.30 -0.03
N GLU A 2 53.11 -24.32 -0.82
CA GLU A 2 51.70 -23.94 -0.97
C GLU A 2 51.48 -23.71 -2.46
N GLY A 3 50.79 -24.64 -3.09
CA GLY A 3 50.63 -24.69 -4.53
C GLY A 3 49.86 -25.92 -4.95
N CYS A 4 48.63 -26.09 -4.44
CA CYS A 4 47.69 -27.09 -4.96
C CYS A 4 46.25 -26.92 -4.43
N SER A 5 45.62 -25.77 -4.66
CA SER A 5 44.16 -25.62 -4.41
C SER A 5 43.44 -24.89 -5.56
N CYS A 6 44.10 -23.92 -6.20
CA CYS A 6 43.46 -23.15 -7.27
C CYS A 6 43.40 -23.90 -8.62
N ALA A 7 44.29 -24.89 -8.83
CA ALA A 7 44.32 -25.67 -10.07
C ALA A 7 43.17 -26.68 -10.18
N GLY A 8 42.66 -27.20 -9.05
CA GLY A 8 41.51 -28.11 -9.01
C GLY A 8 40.21 -27.39 -9.35
N GLU A 9 39.92 -26.28 -8.68
CA GLU A 9 38.72 -25.47 -8.96
C GLU A 9 38.72 -24.93 -10.40
N LEU A 10 39.88 -24.53 -10.94
CA LEU A 10 39.99 -24.12 -12.35
C LEU A 10 39.75 -25.28 -13.33
N ALA A 11 40.08 -26.51 -12.96
CA ALA A 11 39.79 -27.68 -13.78
C ALA A 11 38.29 -28.01 -13.75
N ASP A 12 37.67 -27.97 -12.57
CA ASP A 12 36.24 -28.25 -12.40
C ASP A 12 35.37 -27.21 -13.10
N LEU A 13 35.70 -25.92 -12.98
CA LEU A 13 35.01 -24.84 -13.70
C LEU A 13 35.16 -24.95 -15.22
N ARG A 14 36.30 -25.44 -15.72
CA ARG A 14 36.50 -25.65 -17.16
C ARG A 14 35.66 -26.81 -17.68
N VAL A 15 35.49 -27.87 -16.89
CA VAL A 15 34.60 -29.00 -17.21
C VAL A 15 33.14 -28.54 -17.22
N GLU A 16 32.72 -27.74 -16.23
CA GLU A 16 31.36 -27.21 -16.15
C GLU A 16 31.04 -26.24 -17.30
N ILE A 17 31.97 -25.33 -17.65
CA ILE A 17 31.83 -24.45 -18.81
C ILE A 17 31.77 -25.25 -20.11
N ALA A 18 32.54 -26.34 -20.24
CA ALA A 18 32.48 -27.19 -21.42
C ALA A 18 31.12 -27.93 -21.52
N ALA A 19 30.60 -28.42 -20.40
CA ALA A 19 29.28 -29.05 -20.34
C ALA A 19 28.15 -28.07 -20.69
N LEU A 20 28.19 -26.85 -20.14
CA LEU A 20 27.21 -25.81 -20.44
C LEU A 20 27.28 -25.35 -21.91
N ARG A 21 28.49 -25.25 -22.49
CA ARG A 21 28.64 -24.94 -23.93
C ARG A 21 28.13 -26.06 -24.83
N ALA A 22 28.35 -27.32 -24.45
CA ALA A 22 27.80 -28.46 -25.17
C ALA A 22 26.26 -28.49 -25.09
N GLU A 23 25.69 -28.13 -23.94
CA GLU A 23 24.24 -28.05 -23.75
C GLU A 23 23.62 -26.88 -24.52
N VAL A 24 24.27 -25.71 -24.54
CA VAL A 24 23.86 -24.58 -25.39
C VAL A 24 23.96 -24.95 -26.87
N ALA A 25 24.99 -25.66 -27.31
CA ALA A 25 25.10 -26.15 -28.68
C ALA A 25 24.03 -27.19 -29.03
N ARG A 26 23.68 -28.08 -28.09
CA ARG A 26 22.58 -29.05 -28.24
C ARG A 26 21.23 -28.34 -28.37
N LEU A 27 20.97 -27.34 -27.54
CA LEU A 27 19.74 -26.53 -27.59
C LEU A 27 19.69 -25.66 -28.85
N ALA A 28 20.81 -25.09 -29.30
CA ALA A 28 20.90 -24.38 -30.57
C ALA A 28 20.63 -25.31 -31.77
N ALA A 29 21.12 -26.55 -31.74
CA ALA A 29 20.82 -27.55 -32.77
C ALA A 29 19.33 -28.01 -32.77
N VAL A 30 18.65 -27.92 -31.62
CA VAL A 30 17.19 -28.14 -31.54
C VAL A 30 16.40 -26.96 -32.12
N VAL A 31 16.96 -25.74 -32.06
CA VAL A 31 16.36 -24.52 -32.61
C VAL A 31 16.63 -24.36 -34.12
N GLU A 32 17.74 -24.90 -34.64
CA GLU A 32 18.07 -24.87 -36.09
C GLU A 32 17.59 -26.12 -36.88
N GLY A 33 16.72 -26.93 -36.30
CA GLY A 33 16.06 -28.05 -36.97
C GLY A 33 15.09 -27.58 -38.07
N ARG A 34 15.58 -27.54 -39.32
CA ARG A 34 14.76 -27.51 -40.55
C ARG A 34 13.62 -28.54 -40.45
N PRO A 35 12.37 -28.22 -40.83
CA PRO A 35 11.23 -29.11 -40.64
C PRO A 35 11.38 -30.41 -41.47
N PRO A 36 10.81 -31.53 -41.02
CA PRO A 36 10.78 -32.76 -41.80
C PRO A 36 9.96 -32.55 -43.07
N GLN A 37 10.50 -33.03 -44.19
CA GLN A 37 9.78 -33.15 -45.46
C GLN A 37 8.61 -34.12 -45.25
N THR A 38 7.40 -33.59 -45.17
CA THR A 38 6.16 -34.37 -45.24
C THR A 38 5.79 -34.59 -46.69
N ALA A 39 5.39 -35.82 -46.98
CA ALA A 39 4.94 -36.29 -48.29
C ALA A 39 3.80 -35.41 -48.84
N GLY A 40 3.84 -35.19 -50.15
CA GLY A 40 2.97 -34.29 -50.89
C GLY A 40 1.48 -34.50 -50.67
N VAL A 41 0.82 -33.44 -50.22
CA VAL A 41 -0.61 -33.15 -50.38
C VAL A 41 -0.67 -31.92 -51.31
N PRO A 42 -1.58 -31.86 -52.30
CA PRO A 42 -1.43 -30.94 -53.42
C PRO A 42 -1.49 -29.48 -52.96
N VAL A 43 -0.48 -28.73 -53.38
CA VAL A 43 -0.43 -27.26 -53.30
C VAL A 43 -1.69 -26.70 -53.96
N PRO A 44 -2.51 -25.85 -53.30
CA PRO A 44 -3.53 -25.11 -54.01
C PRO A 44 -2.82 -24.23 -55.03
N ALA A 45 -3.24 -24.33 -56.29
CA ALA A 45 -2.68 -23.56 -57.39
C ALA A 45 -2.50 -22.08 -57.00
N VAL A 46 -1.35 -21.53 -57.40
CA VAL A 46 -1.12 -20.08 -57.46
C VAL A 46 -2.40 -19.42 -57.97
N PRO A 47 -2.99 -18.44 -57.25
CA PRO A 47 -4.15 -17.74 -57.77
C PRO A 47 -3.74 -17.18 -59.14
N GLY A 48 -4.41 -17.64 -60.20
CA GLY A 48 -4.31 -16.99 -61.49
C GLY A 48 -4.58 -15.49 -61.32
N PRO A 49 -4.10 -14.63 -62.25
CA PRO A 49 -4.26 -13.19 -62.13
C PRO A 49 -5.71 -12.88 -61.78
N MET A 50 -5.89 -12.30 -60.58
CA MET A 50 -7.19 -11.86 -60.07
C MET A 50 -7.91 -11.08 -61.17
N PRO A 51 -9.20 -11.34 -61.43
CA PRO A 51 -9.95 -10.50 -62.34
C PRO A 51 -9.84 -9.05 -61.85
N ALA A 52 -9.34 -8.17 -62.72
CA ALA A 52 -9.25 -6.75 -62.48
C ALA A 52 -10.66 -6.20 -62.25
N GLY A 53 -11.06 -6.02 -60.98
CA GLY A 53 -12.42 -5.58 -60.71
C GLY A 53 -12.94 -5.72 -59.28
N ALA A 54 -12.17 -5.32 -58.27
CA ALA A 54 -12.75 -4.88 -57.00
C ALA A 54 -11.82 -3.84 -56.39
N ARG A 55 -12.03 -2.56 -56.71
CA ARG A 55 -11.47 -1.48 -55.90
C ARG A 55 -12.05 -1.66 -54.50
N VAL A 56 -11.28 -2.25 -53.58
CA VAL A 56 -11.58 -2.16 -52.17
C VAL A 56 -11.63 -0.68 -51.86
N ASP A 57 -12.81 -0.19 -51.52
CA ASP A 57 -13.00 1.20 -51.15
C ASP A 57 -12.23 1.43 -49.84
N VAL A 58 -11.04 2.00 -49.98
CA VAL A 58 -10.11 2.29 -48.87
C VAL A 58 -10.81 3.15 -47.81
N GLU A 59 -11.72 4.02 -48.24
CA GLU A 59 -12.51 4.88 -47.38
C GLU A 59 -13.56 4.09 -46.59
N ARG A 60 -14.23 3.13 -47.25
CA ARG A 60 -15.15 2.21 -46.59
C ARG A 60 -14.44 1.35 -45.54
N VAL A 61 -13.30 0.75 -45.87
CA VAL A 61 -12.53 -0.05 -44.91
C VAL A 61 -12.01 0.79 -43.74
N ALA A 62 -11.59 2.03 -44.00
CA ALA A 62 -11.19 2.94 -42.92
C ALA A 62 -12.37 3.28 -42.00
N ALA A 63 -13.57 3.53 -42.56
CA ALA A 63 -14.78 3.80 -41.79
C ALA A 63 -15.21 2.58 -40.97
N GLU A 64 -15.19 1.37 -41.55
CA GLU A 64 -15.47 0.11 -40.84
C GLU A 64 -14.52 -0.12 -39.66
N ARG A 65 -13.21 0.15 -39.86
CA ARG A 65 -12.20 0.06 -38.79
C ARG A 65 -12.42 1.07 -37.67
N VAL A 66 -12.76 2.32 -38.01
CA VAL A 66 -13.09 3.35 -37.01
C VAL A 66 -14.34 2.96 -36.23
N ALA A 67 -15.38 2.45 -36.90
CA ALA A 67 -16.61 1.99 -36.26
C ALA A 67 -16.35 0.82 -35.30
N LEU A 68 -15.57 -0.19 -35.73
CA LEU A 68 -15.16 -1.31 -34.88
C LEU A 68 -14.37 -0.82 -33.66
N PHE A 69 -13.39 0.06 -33.87
CA PHE A 69 -12.55 0.63 -32.81
C PHE A 69 -13.42 1.37 -31.77
N ARG A 70 -14.34 2.21 -32.22
CA ARG A 70 -15.29 2.92 -31.34
C ARG A 70 -16.21 1.97 -30.57
N SER A 71 -16.57 0.82 -31.14
CA SER A 71 -17.45 -0.14 -30.47
C SER A 71 -16.79 -0.86 -29.28
N LEU A 72 -15.45 -0.91 -29.26
CA LEU A 72 -14.65 -1.59 -28.24
C LEU A 72 -14.05 -0.59 -27.25
N PHE A 73 -13.34 0.42 -27.74
CA PHE A 73 -12.64 1.41 -26.91
C PHE A 73 -13.56 2.55 -26.50
N VAL A 74 -14.64 2.20 -25.81
CA VAL A 74 -15.67 3.13 -25.35
C VAL A 74 -15.26 3.79 -24.04
N GLY A 75 -15.33 5.11 -24.01
CA GLY A 75 -15.11 5.95 -22.84
C GLY A 75 -15.79 7.30 -23.05
N ARG A 76 -15.23 8.37 -22.50
CA ARG A 76 -15.77 9.72 -22.68
C ARG A 76 -15.71 10.18 -24.13
N ASP A 77 -16.86 10.58 -24.68
CA ASP A 77 -16.95 11.18 -26.02
C ASP A 77 -16.76 12.72 -25.99
N ASP A 78 -16.97 13.35 -24.83
CA ASP A 78 -16.81 14.80 -24.64
C ASP A 78 -15.35 15.24 -24.50
N VAL A 79 -14.42 14.29 -24.30
CA VAL A 79 -12.99 14.58 -24.14
C VAL A 79 -12.11 13.39 -24.49
N TYR A 80 -10.99 13.65 -25.17
CA TYR A 80 -9.87 12.70 -25.29
C TYR A 80 -8.59 13.25 -24.68
N ALA A 81 -7.61 12.38 -24.41
CA ALA A 81 -6.27 12.81 -23.98
C ALA A 81 -5.36 12.98 -25.20
N SER A 82 -4.63 14.09 -25.30
CA SER A 82 -3.58 14.27 -26.29
C SER A 82 -2.21 14.06 -25.66
N ARG A 83 -1.32 13.38 -26.39
CA ARG A 83 0.08 13.28 -26.02
C ARG A 83 0.81 14.54 -26.49
N TRP A 84 1.65 15.10 -25.63
CA TRP A 84 2.52 16.20 -25.96
C TRP A 84 3.97 15.84 -25.66
N GLU A 85 4.88 16.45 -26.42
CA GLU A 85 6.32 16.32 -26.27
C GLU A 85 6.92 17.72 -26.45
N ARG A 86 7.60 18.22 -25.43
CA ARG A 86 8.18 19.57 -25.41
C ARG A 86 9.42 19.59 -24.53
N ASP A 87 10.51 20.16 -25.03
CA ASP A 87 11.77 20.34 -24.29
C ASP A 87 12.30 19.03 -23.67
N GLY A 88 12.19 17.92 -24.42
CA GLY A 88 12.60 16.58 -23.96
C GLY A 88 11.68 15.96 -22.90
N ARG A 89 10.62 16.66 -22.47
CA ARG A 89 9.58 16.12 -21.59
C ARG A 89 8.40 15.65 -22.43
N GLN A 90 7.80 14.55 -22.00
CA GLN A 90 6.60 14.00 -22.59
C GLN A 90 5.51 13.87 -21.54
N GLY A 91 4.26 13.97 -21.95
CA GLY A 91 3.13 13.79 -21.05
C GLY A 91 1.81 13.68 -21.79
N TRP A 92 0.77 13.52 -20.99
CA TRP A 92 -0.61 13.45 -21.44
C TRP A 92 -1.39 14.58 -20.79
N SER A 93 -2.33 15.15 -21.54
CA SER A 93 -3.28 16.13 -21.03
C SER A 93 -4.62 15.98 -21.72
N PRO A 94 -5.73 16.39 -21.09
CA PRO A 94 -7.00 16.55 -21.80
C PRO A 94 -6.81 17.45 -23.03
N ALA A 95 -7.36 17.05 -24.17
CA ALA A 95 -7.39 17.88 -25.36
C ALA A 95 -8.34 19.05 -25.11
N LEU A 96 -7.81 20.27 -25.21
CA LEU A 96 -8.51 21.51 -24.89
C LEU A 96 -8.49 22.45 -26.08
N ASP A 97 -9.57 23.20 -26.27
CA ASP A 97 -9.54 24.40 -27.07
C ASP A 97 -8.85 25.53 -26.33
N ARG A 98 -7.97 26.23 -27.05
CA ARG A 98 -7.24 27.39 -26.54
C ARG A 98 -7.61 28.60 -27.37
N GLU A 99 -8.06 29.65 -26.70
CA GLU A 99 -8.20 30.95 -27.36
C GLU A 99 -6.82 31.53 -27.69
N PRO A 100 -6.69 32.35 -28.74
CA PRO A 100 -5.44 33.02 -29.08
C PRO A 100 -4.90 33.82 -27.88
N GLY A 101 -3.65 33.55 -27.48
CA GLY A 101 -3.00 34.21 -26.33
C GLY A 101 -3.29 33.57 -24.96
N GLN A 102 -4.21 32.61 -24.87
CA GLN A 102 -4.58 31.95 -23.61
C GLN A 102 -3.48 30.99 -23.12
N SER A 103 -3.09 31.10 -21.85
CA SER A 103 -2.16 30.18 -21.20
C SER A 103 -2.78 28.79 -20.98
N TRP A 104 -1.94 27.78 -20.73
CA TRP A 104 -2.43 26.42 -20.48
C TRP A 104 -3.23 26.30 -19.17
N GLU A 105 -2.85 27.04 -18.12
CA GLU A 105 -3.58 27.04 -16.85
C GLU A 105 -4.98 27.65 -16.99
N GLU A 106 -5.11 28.73 -17.75
CA GLU A 106 -6.39 29.36 -18.06
C GLU A 106 -7.29 28.42 -18.89
N ALA A 107 -6.73 27.77 -19.91
CA ALA A 107 -7.47 26.79 -20.72
C ALA A 107 -7.92 25.57 -19.88
N LYS A 108 -7.06 25.09 -18.98
CA LYS A 108 -7.39 24.00 -18.04
C LYS A 108 -8.52 24.39 -17.08
N LYS A 109 -8.53 25.63 -16.60
CA LYS A 109 -9.61 26.17 -15.75
C LYS A 109 -10.90 26.36 -16.53
N ALA A 110 -10.82 26.75 -17.80
CA ALA A 110 -11.98 26.92 -18.68
C ALA A 110 -12.65 25.59 -19.08
N ARG A 111 -11.94 24.45 -18.97
CA ARG A 111 -12.45 23.09 -19.24
C ARG A 111 -13.17 22.94 -20.59
N ARG A 112 -12.71 23.66 -21.63
CA ARG A 112 -13.25 23.55 -22.99
C ARG A 112 -12.64 22.35 -23.71
N TYR A 113 -13.15 21.17 -23.39
CA TYR A 113 -12.63 19.91 -23.92
C TYR A 113 -13.00 19.69 -25.39
N ARG A 114 -12.10 19.05 -26.13
CA ARG A 114 -12.36 18.60 -27.50
C ARG A 114 -12.96 17.19 -27.50
N PRO A 115 -14.08 16.98 -28.23
CA PRO A 115 -14.73 15.68 -28.26
C PRO A 115 -13.89 14.63 -29.00
N LEU A 116 -14.06 13.37 -28.62
CA LEU A 116 -13.47 12.21 -29.31
C LEU A 116 -14.32 11.84 -30.53
N THR A 117 -13.99 12.39 -31.70
CA THR A 117 -14.73 12.14 -32.95
C THR A 117 -14.09 11.04 -33.80
N ASP A 118 -14.82 10.54 -34.80
CA ASP A 118 -14.32 9.59 -35.80
C ASP A 118 -13.09 10.12 -36.55
N ALA A 119 -13.02 11.42 -36.78
CA ALA A 119 -11.86 12.07 -37.39
C ALA A 119 -10.63 11.96 -36.48
N VAL A 120 -10.78 12.22 -35.18
CA VAL A 120 -9.69 12.10 -34.19
C VAL A 120 -9.18 10.65 -34.10
N ILE A 121 -10.07 9.66 -34.16
CA ILE A 121 -9.69 8.24 -34.17
C ILE A 121 -8.99 7.88 -35.48
N ARG A 122 -9.48 8.38 -36.63
CA ARG A 122 -8.81 8.20 -37.92
C ARG A 122 -7.39 8.79 -37.92
N ASP A 123 -7.22 9.97 -37.34
CA ASP A 123 -5.91 10.62 -37.18
C ASP A 123 -4.99 9.77 -36.31
N HIS A 124 -5.52 9.16 -35.25
CA HIS A 124 -4.76 8.21 -34.43
C HIS A 124 -4.32 6.97 -35.21
N LEU A 125 -5.26 6.29 -35.85
CA LEU A 125 -5.01 5.03 -36.57
C LEU A 125 -4.11 5.23 -37.81
N SER A 126 -4.12 6.43 -38.40
CA SER A 126 -3.26 6.82 -39.53
C SER A 126 -1.90 7.37 -39.09
N GLY A 127 -1.73 7.64 -37.80
CA GLY A 127 -0.49 8.13 -37.20
C GLY A 127 -0.38 9.65 -37.06
N ALA A 128 -1.32 10.41 -37.62
CA ALA A 128 -1.35 11.88 -37.52
C ALA A 128 -1.51 12.39 -36.07
N ALA A 129 -2.09 11.58 -35.18
CA ALA A 129 -2.21 11.91 -33.76
C ALA A 129 -1.86 10.70 -32.86
N THR A 130 -1.54 10.98 -31.60
CA THR A 130 -1.49 9.97 -30.53
C THR A 130 -2.44 10.41 -29.43
N ILE A 131 -3.49 9.62 -29.22
CA ILE A 131 -4.58 9.95 -28.32
C ILE A 131 -4.72 8.90 -27.22
N GLY A 132 -5.39 9.27 -26.14
CA GLY A 132 -5.78 8.40 -25.05
C GLY A 132 -7.25 8.58 -24.69
N LEU A 133 -7.77 7.60 -23.98
CA LEU A 133 -9.17 7.46 -23.59
C LEU A 133 -9.33 7.67 -22.08
N TYR A 134 -10.41 8.35 -21.69
CA TYR A 134 -10.92 8.33 -20.32
C TYR A 134 -12.03 7.28 -20.24
N PRO A 135 -11.79 6.08 -19.70
CA PRO A 135 -12.74 4.97 -19.79
C PRO A 135 -13.93 5.10 -18.84
N MET A 136 -13.82 5.95 -17.81
CA MET A 136 -14.90 6.20 -16.85
C MET A 136 -15.83 7.31 -17.35
N LEU A 137 -17.12 7.01 -17.46
CA LEU A 137 -18.15 7.99 -17.79
C LEU A 137 -18.55 8.82 -16.56
N ALA A 138 -19.27 9.92 -16.81
CA ALA A 138 -19.68 10.87 -15.79
C ALA A 138 -20.65 10.29 -14.73
N ASP A 139 -21.30 9.16 -15.02
CA ASP A 139 -22.24 8.45 -14.16
C ASP A 139 -21.60 7.24 -13.44
N ASP A 140 -20.27 7.22 -13.34
CA ASP A 140 -19.48 6.16 -12.70
C ASP A 140 -19.57 4.78 -13.41
N THR A 141 -19.98 4.76 -14.67
CA THR A 141 -20.02 3.53 -15.50
C THR A 141 -18.85 3.45 -16.48
N CYS A 142 -18.60 2.26 -17.02
CA CYS A 142 -17.61 2.01 -18.06
C CYS A 142 -18.06 0.86 -18.98
N ARG A 143 -17.37 0.72 -20.12
CA ARG A 143 -17.59 -0.33 -21.13
C ARG A 143 -16.37 -1.23 -21.34
N LEU A 144 -15.31 -0.96 -20.61
CA LEU A 144 -14.07 -1.72 -20.63
C LEU A 144 -13.36 -1.61 -19.28
N LEU A 145 -12.52 -2.59 -19.00
CA LEU A 145 -11.55 -2.59 -17.92
C LEU A 145 -10.19 -2.95 -18.50
N VAL A 146 -9.15 -2.25 -18.06
CA VAL A 146 -7.78 -2.54 -18.45
C VAL A 146 -6.91 -2.70 -17.23
N CYS A 147 -6.08 -3.74 -17.22
CA CYS A 147 -5.01 -3.89 -16.25
C CYS A 147 -3.67 -3.60 -16.92
N ASP A 148 -2.91 -2.65 -16.38
CA ASP A 148 -1.60 -2.26 -16.87
C ASP A 148 -0.49 -3.04 -16.15
N PHE A 149 0.45 -3.58 -16.92
CA PHE A 149 1.60 -4.33 -16.45
C PHE A 149 2.88 -3.72 -16.98
N ASP A 150 3.75 -3.30 -16.08
CA ASP A 150 5.04 -2.69 -16.34
C ASP A 150 6.13 -3.30 -15.44
N GLY A 151 7.38 -2.87 -15.63
CA GLY A 151 8.52 -3.32 -14.83
C GLY A 151 9.35 -4.41 -15.52
N ALA A 152 10.18 -5.14 -14.77
CA ALA A 152 11.06 -6.17 -15.36
C ALA A 152 10.30 -7.43 -15.80
N ASP A 153 9.19 -7.73 -15.11
CA ASP A 153 8.46 -9.00 -15.21
C ASP A 153 7.10 -8.88 -15.92
N TRP A 154 6.86 -7.75 -16.59
CA TRP A 154 5.53 -7.39 -17.14
C TRP A 154 4.90 -8.45 -18.04
N GLN A 155 5.72 -9.17 -18.83
CA GLN A 155 5.22 -10.24 -19.72
C GLN A 155 4.60 -11.38 -18.92
N LEU A 156 5.33 -11.86 -17.90
CA LEU A 156 4.86 -12.95 -17.06
C LEU A 156 3.65 -12.54 -16.22
N ASP A 157 3.61 -11.27 -15.79
CA ASP A 157 2.47 -10.71 -15.05
C ASP A 157 1.21 -10.61 -15.91
N ALA A 158 1.34 -10.07 -17.13
CA ALA A 158 0.25 -9.97 -18.09
C ALA A 158 -0.25 -11.35 -18.53
N GLN A 159 0.66 -12.30 -18.76
CA GLN A 159 0.33 -13.69 -19.09
C GLN A 159 -0.45 -14.36 -17.95
N ALA A 160 0.02 -14.26 -16.71
CA ALA A 160 -0.67 -14.84 -15.56
C ALA A 160 -2.08 -14.26 -15.37
N TYR A 161 -2.25 -12.95 -15.61
CA TYR A 161 -3.56 -12.31 -15.57
C TYR A 161 -4.47 -12.75 -16.72
N ALA A 162 -3.94 -12.87 -17.94
CA ALA A 162 -4.69 -13.38 -19.09
C ALA A 162 -5.12 -14.84 -18.90
N GLN A 163 -4.26 -15.69 -18.34
CA GLN A 163 -4.59 -17.09 -17.99
C GLN A 163 -5.67 -17.17 -16.91
N ALA A 164 -5.60 -16.31 -15.88
CA ALA A 164 -6.66 -16.20 -14.89
C ALA A 164 -8.00 -15.75 -15.52
N ALA A 165 -7.97 -14.79 -16.44
CA ALA A 165 -9.15 -14.36 -17.19
C ALA A 165 -9.74 -15.50 -18.02
N GLN A 166 -8.91 -16.19 -18.81
CA GLN A 166 -9.33 -17.32 -19.64
C GLN A 166 -9.97 -18.43 -18.79
N ALA A 167 -9.33 -18.81 -17.68
CA ALA A 167 -9.84 -19.85 -16.80
C ALA A 167 -11.16 -19.45 -16.12
N ALA A 168 -11.37 -18.16 -15.85
CA ALA A 168 -12.63 -17.62 -15.34
C ALA A 168 -13.73 -17.48 -16.42
N GLY A 169 -13.43 -17.83 -17.68
CA GLY A 169 -14.33 -17.61 -18.81
C GLY A 169 -14.50 -16.13 -19.18
N VAL A 170 -13.51 -15.29 -18.86
CA VAL A 170 -13.49 -13.86 -19.16
C VAL A 170 -12.68 -13.61 -20.44
N PRO A 171 -13.30 -13.16 -21.55
CA PRO A 171 -12.57 -12.77 -22.75
C PRO A 171 -11.65 -11.59 -22.46
N ALA A 172 -10.36 -11.76 -22.77
CA ALA A 172 -9.34 -10.74 -22.57
C ALA A 172 -8.42 -10.64 -23.78
N ALA A 173 -7.92 -9.44 -24.07
CA ALA A 173 -6.96 -9.18 -25.13
C ALA A 173 -5.69 -8.55 -24.56
N VAL A 174 -4.52 -9.08 -24.94
CA VAL A 174 -3.23 -8.56 -24.49
C VAL A 174 -2.65 -7.64 -25.56
N GLU A 175 -2.35 -6.40 -25.20
CA GLU A 175 -1.70 -5.41 -26.05
C GLU A 175 -0.31 -5.08 -25.50
N ILE A 176 0.70 -5.05 -26.36
CA ILE A 176 2.01 -4.49 -25.99
C ILE A 176 1.88 -2.98 -25.84
N SER A 177 2.30 -2.46 -24.69
CA SER A 177 2.22 -1.03 -24.40
C SER A 177 3.04 -0.22 -25.41
N ARG A 178 2.74 1.08 -25.48
CA ARG A 178 3.44 2.01 -26.38
C ARG A 178 4.96 2.07 -26.17
N SER A 179 5.45 1.83 -24.96
CA SER A 179 6.90 1.82 -24.67
C SER A 179 7.58 0.53 -25.12
N GLY A 180 6.82 -0.55 -25.35
CA GLY A 180 7.34 -1.90 -25.54
C GLY A 180 7.88 -2.55 -24.26
N GLN A 181 7.74 -1.89 -23.11
CA GLN A 181 8.23 -2.35 -21.80
C GLN A 181 7.08 -2.58 -20.81
N GLY A 182 5.94 -3.01 -21.35
CA GLY A 182 4.73 -3.27 -20.59
C GLY A 182 3.64 -3.83 -21.47
N ALA A 183 2.55 -4.27 -20.88
CA ALA A 183 1.35 -4.71 -21.58
C ALA A 183 0.08 -4.22 -20.89
N HIS A 184 -0.97 -4.08 -21.68
CA HIS A 184 -2.31 -3.82 -21.21
C HIS A 184 -3.16 -5.05 -21.48
N VAL A 185 -3.87 -5.55 -20.46
CA VAL A 185 -4.85 -6.62 -20.62
C VAL A 185 -6.25 -6.01 -20.60
N TRP A 186 -6.92 -6.06 -21.74
CA TRP A 186 -8.21 -5.43 -22.01
C TRP A 186 -9.35 -6.43 -21.84
N ILE A 187 -10.40 -6.02 -21.12
CA ILE A 187 -11.68 -6.74 -20.99
C ILE A 187 -12.78 -5.78 -21.44
N PHE A 188 -13.69 -6.26 -22.29
CA PHE A 188 -14.75 -5.44 -22.89
C PHE A 188 -16.14 -5.89 -22.45
N PHE A 189 -17.06 -4.93 -22.36
CA PHE A 189 -18.44 -5.15 -21.95
C PHE A 189 -19.42 -4.83 -23.09
N GLU A 190 -20.52 -5.54 -23.16
CA GLU A 190 -21.59 -5.29 -24.14
C GLU A 190 -22.36 -4.02 -23.79
N GLU A 191 -22.73 -3.86 -22.52
CA GLU A 191 -23.44 -2.70 -21.99
C GLU A 191 -22.64 -1.94 -20.94
N LEU A 192 -23.12 -0.74 -20.59
CA LEU A 192 -22.53 0.04 -19.50
C LEU A 192 -22.67 -0.71 -18.17
N VAL A 193 -21.56 -0.89 -17.48
CA VAL A 193 -21.48 -1.50 -16.16
C VAL A 193 -20.92 -0.52 -15.14
N PRO A 194 -21.33 -0.59 -13.86
CA PRO A 194 -20.68 0.19 -12.82
C PRO A 194 -19.17 -0.08 -12.78
N ALA A 195 -18.36 0.97 -12.68
CA ALA A 195 -16.90 0.83 -12.57
C ALA A 195 -16.52 -0.03 -11.35
N LEU A 196 -17.29 0.05 -10.27
CA LEU A 196 -17.17 -0.80 -9.08
C LEU A 196 -17.22 -2.30 -9.42
N ASP A 197 -18.22 -2.73 -10.19
CA ASP A 197 -18.41 -4.14 -10.55
C ASP A 197 -17.29 -4.61 -11.48
N ALA A 198 -16.94 -3.81 -12.48
CA ALA A 198 -15.82 -4.10 -13.39
C ALA A 198 -14.51 -4.29 -12.61
N ARG A 199 -14.19 -3.36 -11.69
CA ARG A 199 -12.99 -3.45 -10.85
C ARG A 199 -13.03 -4.64 -9.90
N ALA A 200 -14.19 -5.00 -9.35
CA ALA A 200 -14.33 -6.19 -8.52
C ALA A 200 -13.96 -7.47 -9.28
N VAL A 201 -14.40 -7.61 -10.55
CA VAL A 201 -13.94 -8.68 -11.45
C VAL A 201 -12.42 -8.60 -11.62
N GLY A 202 -11.89 -7.41 -11.93
CA GLY A 202 -10.46 -7.19 -12.12
C GLY A 202 -9.61 -7.62 -10.91
N PHE A 203 -10.04 -7.30 -9.70
CA PHE A 203 -9.38 -7.68 -8.45
C PHE A 203 -9.44 -9.17 -8.16
N GLY A 204 -10.56 -9.81 -8.50
CA GLY A 204 -10.72 -11.25 -8.46
C GLY A 204 -9.72 -11.96 -9.35
N LEU A 205 -9.68 -11.55 -10.63
CA LEU A 205 -8.73 -12.06 -11.61
C LEU A 205 -7.28 -11.83 -11.18
N LEU A 206 -6.98 -10.67 -10.59
CA LEU A 206 -5.63 -10.40 -10.10
C LEU A 206 -5.27 -11.32 -8.92
N ARG A 207 -6.22 -11.62 -8.03
CA ARG A 207 -5.99 -12.57 -6.93
C ARG A 207 -5.73 -13.99 -7.45
N GLU A 208 -6.47 -14.42 -8.47
CA GLU A 208 -6.23 -15.69 -9.18
C GLU A 208 -4.87 -15.67 -9.90
N ALA A 209 -4.52 -14.57 -10.57
CA ALA A 209 -3.21 -14.40 -11.22
C ALA A 209 -2.05 -14.46 -10.21
N MET A 210 -2.20 -13.87 -9.02
CA MET A 210 -1.23 -13.99 -7.93
C MET A 210 -1.06 -15.44 -7.44
N ALA A 211 -2.10 -16.26 -7.57
CA ALA A 211 -2.06 -17.68 -7.25
C ALA A 211 -1.42 -18.54 -8.35
N VAL A 212 -1.36 -18.04 -9.58
CA VAL A 212 -0.54 -18.61 -10.66
C VAL A 212 0.92 -18.14 -10.53
N ARG A 213 1.11 -16.84 -10.25
CA ARG A 213 2.41 -16.17 -10.17
C ARG A 213 2.56 -15.46 -8.83
N GLY A 214 3.24 -16.12 -7.88
CA GLY A 214 3.48 -15.57 -6.53
C GLY A 214 4.41 -14.34 -6.49
N GLY A 215 5.03 -14.00 -7.63
CA GLY A 215 5.82 -12.79 -7.84
C GLY A 215 4.98 -11.52 -7.96
N LEU A 216 3.70 -11.61 -8.35
CA LEU A 216 2.81 -10.46 -8.41
C LEU A 216 2.66 -9.80 -7.03
N GLY A 217 2.82 -8.48 -7.01
CA GLY A 217 2.74 -7.65 -5.81
C GLY A 217 1.34 -7.12 -5.54
N LEU A 218 1.12 -6.62 -4.32
CA LEU A 218 -0.16 -5.97 -3.97
C LEU A 218 -0.35 -4.60 -4.63
N ASP A 219 0.72 -4.00 -5.14
CA ASP A 219 0.69 -2.77 -5.94
C ASP A 219 -0.02 -2.97 -7.29
N SER A 220 -0.11 -4.21 -7.79
CA SER A 220 -0.87 -4.52 -9.00
C SER A 220 -2.37 -4.20 -8.87
N TYR A 221 -2.91 -4.12 -7.64
CA TYR A 221 -4.31 -3.72 -7.39
C TYR A 221 -4.60 -2.26 -7.76
N ASP A 222 -3.57 -1.43 -7.92
CA ASP A 222 -3.71 -0.01 -8.26
C ASP A 222 -3.55 0.24 -9.78
N ARG A 223 -3.38 -0.80 -10.61
CA ARG A 223 -3.04 -0.71 -12.05
C ARG A 223 -4.24 -0.79 -13.00
N PHE A 224 -5.44 -0.48 -12.53
CA PHE A 224 -6.67 -0.61 -13.32
C PHE A 224 -7.12 0.69 -13.99
N PHE A 225 -7.71 0.57 -15.17
CA PHE A 225 -8.37 1.65 -15.91
C PHE A 225 -9.81 1.21 -16.22
N PRO A 226 -10.84 1.80 -15.59
CA PRO A 226 -10.78 2.89 -14.60
C PRO A 226 -10.15 2.50 -13.24
N ALA A 227 -9.47 3.46 -12.59
CA ALA A 227 -8.77 3.27 -11.31
C ALA A 227 -9.62 3.59 -10.07
N GLN A 228 -10.80 4.20 -10.25
CA GLN A 228 -11.68 4.62 -9.16
C GLN A 228 -13.09 4.08 -9.36
N ASP A 229 -13.79 3.84 -8.25
CA ASP A 229 -15.20 3.41 -8.27
C ASP A 229 -16.15 4.57 -8.57
N HIS A 230 -15.76 5.79 -8.20
CA HIS A 230 -16.53 7.01 -8.40
C HIS A 230 -15.66 8.18 -8.87
N LEU A 231 -16.21 9.04 -9.73
CA LEU A 231 -15.60 10.32 -10.10
C LEU A 231 -15.85 11.41 -9.04
N PRO A 232 -14.97 12.43 -8.96
CA PRO A 232 -15.23 13.70 -8.26
C PRO A 232 -16.65 14.22 -8.47
N ALA A 233 -17.27 14.80 -7.42
CA ALA A 233 -18.64 15.29 -7.50
C ALA A 233 -18.80 16.29 -8.67
N ALA A 234 -19.93 16.19 -9.38
CA ALA A 234 -20.40 17.12 -10.42
C ALA A 234 -19.33 17.64 -11.41
N GLY A 235 -18.84 16.76 -12.30
CA GLY A 235 -18.17 17.17 -13.55
C GLY A 235 -16.74 17.71 -13.42
N GLU A 236 -16.12 17.61 -12.25
CA GLU A 236 -14.78 18.14 -12.02
C GLU A 236 -13.63 17.19 -12.39
N GLY A 237 -13.91 15.88 -12.50
CA GLY A 237 -12.91 14.85 -12.79
C GLY A 237 -13.21 14.08 -14.06
N LEU A 238 -12.17 13.87 -14.88
CA LEU A 238 -12.25 13.02 -16.08
C LEU A 238 -11.94 11.54 -15.80
N GLY A 239 -11.43 11.22 -14.61
CA GLY A 239 -10.85 9.92 -14.30
C GLY A 239 -9.40 9.80 -14.79
N ASN A 240 -8.83 8.61 -14.65
CA ASN A 240 -7.53 8.25 -15.20
C ASN A 240 -7.64 7.99 -16.71
N LEU A 241 -6.55 8.27 -17.43
CA LEU A 241 -6.49 8.07 -18.88
C LEU A 241 -5.63 6.85 -19.21
N ILE A 242 -5.97 6.17 -20.31
CA ILE A 242 -5.14 5.12 -20.91
C ILE A 242 -4.84 5.48 -22.38
N ALA A 243 -3.62 5.19 -22.85
CA ALA A 243 -3.28 5.41 -24.25
C ALA A 243 -4.06 4.43 -25.15
N LEU A 244 -4.57 4.92 -26.28
CA LEU A 244 -5.29 4.06 -27.23
C LEU A 244 -4.30 3.24 -28.10
N PRO A 245 -4.66 1.98 -28.44
CA PRO A 245 -3.79 1.10 -29.21
C PRO A 245 -3.88 1.34 -30.72
N LEU A 246 -3.02 0.66 -31.48
CA LEU A 246 -3.01 0.61 -32.94
C LEU A 246 -2.65 1.91 -33.67
N GLN A 247 -1.89 2.81 -33.03
CA GLN A 247 -1.31 3.98 -33.70
C GLN A 247 -0.33 3.53 -34.80
N LYS A 248 -0.44 4.08 -36.01
CA LYS A 248 0.28 3.58 -37.21
C LYS A 248 1.79 3.42 -37.02
N GLU A 249 2.47 4.44 -36.52
CA GLU A 249 3.92 4.44 -36.34
C GLU A 249 4.34 3.44 -35.25
N ARG A 250 3.59 3.35 -34.15
CA ARG A 250 3.86 2.41 -33.06
C ARG A 250 3.69 0.97 -33.48
N ARG A 251 2.65 0.68 -34.26
CA ARG A 251 2.45 -0.64 -34.87
C ARG A 251 3.61 -1.05 -35.77
N ALA A 252 4.17 -0.11 -36.54
CA ALA A 252 5.36 -0.39 -37.36
C ALA A 252 6.59 -0.81 -36.52
N HIS A 253 6.62 -0.40 -35.25
CA HIS A 253 7.62 -0.79 -34.26
C HIS A 253 7.17 -1.94 -33.34
N GLN A 254 6.15 -2.71 -33.72
CA GLN A 254 5.63 -3.83 -32.93
C GLN A 254 5.16 -3.44 -31.52
N THR A 255 4.71 -2.20 -31.34
CA THR A 255 4.09 -1.72 -30.09
C THR A 255 2.67 -1.25 -30.36
N THR A 256 1.84 -1.16 -29.33
CA THR A 256 0.41 -0.88 -29.44
C THR A 256 -0.37 -1.89 -30.30
N ILE A 257 0.08 -3.14 -30.29
CA ILE A 257 -0.49 -4.26 -31.07
C ILE A 257 -0.95 -5.36 -30.12
N PHE A 258 -1.98 -6.07 -30.55
CA PHE A 258 -2.50 -7.24 -29.86
C PHE A 258 -1.65 -8.47 -30.19
N VAL A 259 -1.38 -9.25 -29.15
CA VAL A 259 -0.51 -10.42 -29.19
C VAL A 259 -1.20 -11.61 -28.56
N ASP A 260 -0.70 -12.80 -28.88
CA ASP A 260 -1.10 -14.02 -28.23
C ASP A 260 -0.58 -14.00 -26.77
N PRO A 261 -1.45 -14.24 -25.77
CA PRO A 261 -1.09 -14.07 -24.37
C PRO A 261 0.01 -15.03 -23.90
N ASP A 262 0.19 -16.18 -24.56
CA ASP A 262 1.16 -17.19 -24.15
C ASP A 262 2.50 -17.04 -24.84
N THR A 263 2.49 -16.63 -26.10
CA THR A 263 3.71 -16.53 -26.93
C THR A 263 4.20 -15.10 -27.14
N PHE A 264 3.35 -14.10 -26.87
CA PHE A 264 3.58 -12.69 -27.20
C PHE A 264 3.85 -12.43 -28.69
N ILE A 265 3.47 -13.37 -29.55
CA ILE A 265 3.55 -13.21 -31.01
C ILE A 265 2.38 -12.31 -31.45
N PRO A 266 2.63 -11.30 -32.31
CA PRO A 266 1.59 -10.45 -32.89
C PRO A 266 0.46 -11.25 -33.54
N MET A 267 -0.79 -10.81 -33.34
CA MET A 267 -1.92 -11.32 -34.13
C MET A 267 -1.74 -10.98 -35.61
N ASP A 268 -1.82 -11.99 -36.49
CA ASP A 268 -1.66 -11.84 -37.94
C ASP A 268 -2.63 -10.80 -38.53
N ASP A 269 -3.90 -10.87 -38.12
CA ASP A 269 -4.92 -9.87 -38.43
C ASP A 269 -5.44 -9.21 -37.15
N GLN A 270 -4.87 -8.06 -36.81
CA GLN A 270 -5.26 -7.23 -35.68
C GLN A 270 -6.75 -6.86 -35.70
N TRP A 271 -7.32 -6.59 -36.89
CA TRP A 271 -8.70 -6.13 -37.01
C TRP A 271 -9.68 -7.29 -36.96
N GLY A 272 -9.35 -8.42 -37.61
CA GLY A 272 -10.11 -9.67 -37.51
C GLY A 272 -10.14 -10.19 -36.07
N PHE A 273 -9.01 -10.15 -35.36
CA PHE A 273 -8.94 -10.49 -33.94
C PHE A 273 -9.88 -9.62 -33.09
N LEU A 274 -9.81 -8.29 -33.23
CA LEU A 274 -10.70 -7.38 -32.49
C LEU A 274 -12.18 -7.58 -32.84
N ALA A 275 -12.49 -7.87 -34.11
CA ALA A 275 -13.86 -8.14 -34.54
C ALA A 275 -14.44 -9.42 -33.93
N GLY A 276 -13.60 -10.43 -33.69
CA GLY A 276 -13.99 -11.71 -33.07
C GLY A 276 -13.91 -11.73 -31.54
N LEU A 277 -13.47 -10.65 -30.90
CA LEU A 277 -13.25 -10.63 -29.46
C LEU A 277 -14.58 -10.64 -28.69
N GLY A 278 -14.74 -11.64 -27.81
CA GLY A 278 -15.89 -11.75 -26.93
C GLY A 278 -16.02 -10.57 -25.97
N ARG A 279 -17.25 -10.30 -25.52
CA ARG A 279 -17.58 -9.23 -24.57
C ARG A 279 -18.45 -9.83 -23.48
N LEU A 280 -18.31 -9.34 -22.25
CA LEU A 280 -19.19 -9.76 -21.16
C LEU A 280 -20.45 -8.91 -21.15
N SER A 281 -21.60 -9.55 -21.01
CA SER A 281 -22.85 -8.87 -20.68
C SER A 281 -22.82 -8.33 -19.25
N ARG A 282 -23.64 -7.32 -18.96
CA ARG A 282 -23.78 -6.76 -17.60
C ARG A 282 -24.10 -7.82 -16.55
N ALA A 283 -24.95 -8.79 -16.88
CA ALA A 283 -25.33 -9.87 -15.97
C ALA A 283 -24.13 -10.78 -15.64
N GLU A 284 -23.26 -11.06 -16.60
CA GLU A 284 -22.05 -11.84 -16.40
C GLU A 284 -21.04 -11.10 -15.52
N VAL A 285 -20.83 -9.80 -15.76
CA VAL A 285 -19.95 -8.96 -14.93
C VAL A 285 -20.43 -8.95 -13.47
N GLN A 286 -21.74 -8.77 -13.24
CA GLN A 286 -22.31 -8.76 -11.89
C GLN A 286 -22.17 -10.12 -11.19
N ARG A 287 -22.42 -11.22 -11.91
CA ARG A 287 -22.21 -12.58 -11.38
C ARG A 287 -20.75 -12.80 -11.00
N LEU A 288 -19.82 -12.49 -11.90
CA LEU A 288 -18.38 -12.62 -11.66
C LEU A 288 -17.91 -11.76 -10.48
N ALA A 289 -18.42 -10.53 -10.37
CA ALA A 289 -18.07 -9.63 -9.26
C ALA A 289 -18.48 -10.21 -7.89
N VAL A 290 -19.62 -10.89 -7.82
CA VAL A 290 -20.09 -11.60 -6.62
C VAL A 290 -19.25 -12.84 -6.35
N ASP A 291 -19.04 -13.68 -7.37
CA ASP A 291 -18.33 -14.96 -7.25
C ASP A 291 -16.87 -14.77 -6.83
N MET A 292 -16.21 -13.74 -7.37
CA MET A 292 -14.80 -13.46 -7.12
C MET A 292 -14.50 -13.00 -5.67
N ARG A 293 -15.50 -12.62 -4.86
CA ARG A 293 -15.42 -12.17 -3.45
C ARG A 293 -14.42 -11.01 -3.18
N PRO A 294 -14.76 -10.07 -2.28
CA PRO A 294 -13.84 -8.99 -1.89
C PRO A 294 -12.48 -9.51 -1.41
N VAL A 295 -11.41 -8.89 -1.89
CA VAL A 295 -10.05 -9.16 -1.43
C VAL A 295 -9.93 -8.71 0.03
N THR A 296 -9.71 -9.66 0.93
CA THR A 296 -9.55 -9.39 2.37
C THR A 296 -8.07 -9.29 2.72
N VAL A 297 -7.69 -8.20 3.36
CA VAL A 297 -6.33 -7.98 3.89
C VAL A 297 -6.35 -7.91 5.42
N GLY A 298 -5.24 -8.28 6.05
CA GLY A 298 -5.05 -8.20 7.49
C GLY A 298 -5.30 -9.52 8.23
N PRO A 299 -5.45 -9.48 9.56
CA PRO A 299 -5.51 -10.69 10.39
C PRO A 299 -6.72 -11.58 10.09
N ASP A 300 -7.78 -11.03 9.48
CA ASP A 300 -8.99 -11.75 9.11
C ASP A 300 -8.89 -12.47 7.75
N THR A 301 -7.82 -12.24 6.97
CA THR A 301 -7.57 -12.93 5.71
C THR A 301 -7.60 -14.44 5.90
N ARG A 302 -8.36 -15.16 5.08
CA ARG A 302 -8.44 -16.63 5.10
C ARG A 302 -7.63 -17.23 3.98
N TRP A 303 -7.34 -18.52 4.10
CA TRP A 303 -6.72 -19.29 3.04
C TRP A 303 -7.52 -19.17 1.75
N PHE A 304 -6.92 -18.58 0.72
CA PHE A 304 -7.53 -18.49 -0.60
C PHE A 304 -7.07 -19.68 -1.44
N ARG A 305 -8.02 -20.56 -1.76
CA ARG A 305 -7.80 -21.64 -2.72
C ARG A 305 -8.19 -21.12 -4.10
N PRO A 306 -7.26 -21.03 -5.06
CA PRO A 306 -7.59 -20.58 -6.40
C PRO A 306 -8.59 -21.55 -7.01
N ALA A 307 -9.61 -21.00 -7.67
CA ALA A 307 -10.56 -21.84 -8.41
C ALA A 307 -9.97 -22.34 -9.73
N LEU A 308 -8.95 -21.64 -10.23
CA LEU A 308 -8.51 -21.71 -11.62
C LEU A 308 -7.12 -22.31 -11.82
N ALA A 309 -6.29 -22.34 -10.77
CA ALA A 309 -4.91 -22.81 -10.84
C ALA A 309 -4.77 -24.24 -10.27
N HIS A 310 -4.21 -25.15 -11.06
CA HIS A 310 -3.68 -26.41 -10.53
C HIS A 310 -2.29 -26.14 -9.96
N GLU A 311 -2.22 -25.86 -8.66
CA GLU A 311 -0.95 -25.68 -7.97
C GLU A 311 -0.41 -27.00 -7.41
N PRO A 312 0.92 -27.20 -7.39
CA PRO A 312 1.50 -28.33 -6.69
C PRO A 312 1.14 -28.26 -5.21
N ALA A 313 0.84 -29.42 -4.61
CA ALA A 313 0.57 -29.50 -3.19
C ALA A 313 1.76 -28.94 -2.39
N PRO A 314 1.52 -28.18 -1.32
CA PRO A 314 2.60 -27.66 -0.51
C PRO A 314 3.40 -28.81 0.14
N PRO A 315 4.69 -28.59 0.43
CA PRO A 315 5.49 -29.56 1.15
C PRO A 315 4.89 -29.83 2.53
N PRO A 316 5.01 -31.05 3.09
CA PRO A 316 4.44 -31.38 4.39
C PRO A 316 4.95 -30.48 5.52
N THR A 317 6.14 -29.90 5.34
CA THR A 317 6.72 -28.92 6.26
C THR A 317 7.22 -27.71 5.51
N ILE A 318 6.77 -26.53 5.95
CA ILE A 318 7.28 -25.22 5.55
C ILE A 318 8.17 -24.72 6.67
N HIS A 319 9.38 -24.26 6.33
CA HIS A 319 10.36 -23.78 7.30
C HIS A 319 10.27 -22.26 7.45
N ALA A 320 10.39 -21.79 8.68
CA ALA A 320 10.52 -20.38 8.99
C ALA A 320 11.56 -20.12 10.07
N GLU A 321 12.14 -18.93 10.08
CA GLU A 321 13.00 -18.45 11.15
C GLU A 321 12.32 -17.27 11.86
N TRP A 322 12.37 -17.25 13.18
CA TRP A 322 11.75 -16.19 13.97
C TRP A 322 12.84 -15.36 14.66
N ALA A 323 13.03 -14.13 14.19
CA ALA A 323 13.93 -13.14 14.80
C ALA A 323 13.14 -11.84 15.06
N GLY A 324 13.56 -10.70 14.48
CA GLY A 324 12.78 -9.45 14.53
C GLY A 324 11.49 -9.52 13.70
N MET A 325 11.46 -10.42 12.72
CA MET A 325 10.32 -10.78 11.88
C MET A 325 10.21 -12.31 11.81
N LEU A 326 9.09 -12.81 11.32
CA LEU A 326 8.94 -14.22 10.95
C LEU A 326 9.33 -14.37 9.47
N ALA A 327 10.51 -14.91 9.20
CA ALA A 327 11.03 -15.17 7.87
C ALA A 327 10.55 -16.56 7.40
N VAL A 328 9.51 -16.61 6.57
CA VAL A 328 8.99 -17.85 5.98
C VAL A 328 9.76 -18.15 4.69
N ARG A 329 10.40 -19.32 4.57
CA ARG A 329 11.07 -19.70 3.32
C ARG A 329 10.07 -19.68 2.18
N ARG A 330 10.45 -19.15 1.02
CA ARG A 330 9.62 -19.09 -0.19
C ARG A 330 9.71 -20.37 -1.01
N ALA A 331 10.83 -21.07 -0.96
CA ALA A 331 11.05 -22.30 -1.71
C ALA A 331 9.99 -23.35 -1.33
N GLY A 332 9.26 -23.84 -2.33
CA GLY A 332 8.20 -24.83 -2.16
C GLY A 332 6.85 -24.28 -1.67
N LEU A 333 6.70 -22.97 -1.42
CA LEU A 333 5.39 -22.41 -1.12
C LEU A 333 4.53 -22.38 -2.38
N PRO A 334 3.30 -22.92 -2.34
CA PRO A 334 2.34 -22.68 -3.40
C PRO A 334 2.13 -21.17 -3.58
N PRO A 335 1.98 -20.67 -4.82
CA PRO A 335 1.87 -19.24 -5.04
C PRO A 335 0.64 -18.62 -4.37
N SER A 336 -0.48 -19.37 -4.28
CA SER A 336 -1.64 -18.92 -3.53
C SER A 336 -1.32 -18.72 -2.03
N LEU A 337 -0.43 -19.54 -1.44
CA LEU A 337 0.01 -19.47 -0.03
C LEU A 337 0.86 -18.26 0.20
N LEU A 338 1.79 -18.04 -0.70
CA LEU A 338 2.59 -16.83 -0.70
C LEU A 338 1.69 -15.58 -0.80
N ALA A 339 0.76 -15.55 -1.76
CA ALA A 339 -0.17 -14.44 -1.94
C ALA A 339 -1.05 -14.23 -0.70
N THR A 340 -1.60 -15.30 -0.10
CA THR A 340 -2.44 -15.20 1.10
C THR A 340 -1.66 -14.66 2.28
N LEU A 341 -0.42 -15.12 2.50
CA LEU A 341 0.45 -14.59 3.56
C LEU A 341 0.74 -13.09 3.34
N LYS A 342 0.98 -12.66 2.09
CA LYS A 342 1.14 -11.24 1.72
C LYS A 342 -0.11 -10.42 2.05
N HIS A 343 -1.30 -10.92 1.72
CA HIS A 343 -2.57 -10.26 2.04
C HIS A 343 -2.81 -10.17 3.55
N ALA A 344 -2.55 -11.26 4.28
CA ALA A 344 -2.69 -11.27 5.73
C ALA A 344 -1.75 -10.26 6.40
N ALA A 345 -0.54 -10.10 5.86
CA ALA A 345 0.47 -9.16 6.33
C ALA A 345 0.37 -7.77 5.67
N SER A 346 -0.84 -7.35 5.32
CA SER A 346 -1.13 -6.04 4.76
C SER A 346 -2.39 -5.45 5.38
N LEU A 347 -2.58 -4.14 5.25
CA LEU A 347 -3.74 -3.42 5.77
C LEU A 347 -4.40 -2.61 4.67
N ALA A 348 -5.73 -2.51 4.72
CA ALA A 348 -6.48 -1.54 3.94
C ALA A 348 -6.00 -0.13 4.28
N ASN A 349 -5.69 0.70 3.28
CA ASN A 349 -5.23 2.07 3.50
C ASN A 349 -6.42 3.01 3.72
N PRO A 350 -6.69 3.50 4.94
CA PRO A 350 -7.85 4.34 5.20
C PRO A 350 -7.80 5.66 4.43
N ALA A 351 -6.60 6.15 4.09
CA ALA A 351 -6.44 7.34 3.26
C ALA A 351 -6.97 7.12 1.84
N PHE A 352 -6.72 5.94 1.26
CA PHE A 352 -7.22 5.57 -0.08
C PHE A 352 -8.75 5.62 -0.12
N TYR A 353 -9.41 4.93 0.82
CA TYR A 353 -10.87 4.86 0.87
C TYR A 353 -11.50 6.19 1.27
N LYS A 354 -10.84 6.97 2.13
CA LYS A 354 -11.28 8.34 2.43
C LYS A 354 -11.24 9.22 1.18
N ASN A 355 -10.17 9.15 0.40
CA ASN A 355 -10.07 9.90 -0.85
C ASN A 355 -11.13 9.44 -1.85
N GLU A 356 -11.37 8.12 -1.98
CA GLU A 356 -12.41 7.56 -2.85
C GLU A 356 -13.81 8.06 -2.45
N ASN A 357 -14.14 8.04 -1.14
CA ASN A 357 -15.40 8.57 -0.62
C ASN A 357 -15.55 10.08 -0.80
N LEU A 358 -14.46 10.84 -0.64
CA LEU A 358 -14.42 12.28 -0.91
C LEU A 358 -14.30 12.60 -2.40
N ARG A 359 -14.16 11.56 -3.24
CA ARG A 359 -13.96 11.64 -4.69
C ARG A 359 -12.76 12.53 -5.05
N ILE A 360 -11.63 12.29 -4.41
CA ILE A 360 -10.33 12.96 -4.61
C ILE A 360 -9.34 11.93 -5.20
N SER A 361 -8.37 12.39 -6.01
CA SER A 361 -7.35 11.53 -6.63
C SER A 361 -6.55 10.72 -5.60
N ASN A 362 -6.35 9.43 -5.91
CA ASN A 362 -5.49 8.51 -5.17
C ASN A 362 -4.06 8.41 -5.73
N TRP A 363 -3.63 9.39 -6.53
CA TRP A 363 -2.25 9.43 -7.03
C TRP A 363 -1.25 9.31 -5.88
N ASN A 364 -0.36 8.30 -5.95
CA ASN A 364 0.63 7.99 -4.92
C ASN A 364 0.06 7.61 -3.53
N THR A 365 -1.21 7.24 -3.46
CA THR A 365 -1.83 6.68 -2.26
C THR A 365 -2.20 5.23 -2.56
N PRO A 366 -1.42 4.23 -2.11
CA PRO A 366 -1.69 2.83 -2.45
C PRO A 366 -2.94 2.32 -1.72
N ARG A 367 -3.68 1.40 -2.33
CA ARG A 367 -4.86 0.80 -1.69
C ARG A 367 -4.53 -0.05 -0.47
N PHE A 368 -3.41 -0.77 -0.52
CA PHE A 368 -2.94 -1.62 0.57
C PHE A 368 -1.59 -1.17 1.11
N ILE A 369 -1.47 -1.13 2.43
CA ILE A 369 -0.22 -0.88 3.13
C ILE A 369 0.44 -2.23 3.39
N ARG A 370 1.61 -2.42 2.80
CA ARG A 370 2.44 -3.63 2.96
C ARG A 370 3.14 -3.60 4.31
N CYS A 371 2.83 -4.56 5.18
CA CYS A 371 3.55 -4.76 6.45
C CYS A 371 4.60 -5.88 6.38
N TYR A 372 4.71 -6.58 5.26
CA TYR A 372 5.76 -7.55 4.97
C TYR A 372 6.91 -6.96 4.14
N VAL A 373 8.04 -7.65 4.16
CA VAL A 373 9.14 -7.48 3.17
C VAL A 373 9.51 -8.84 2.62
N GLU A 374 10.19 -8.90 1.48
CA GLU A 374 10.61 -10.15 0.87
C GLU A 374 11.97 -9.98 0.19
N ASP A 375 12.73 -11.07 0.15
CA ASP A 375 13.90 -11.25 -0.69
C ASP A 375 13.74 -12.54 -1.50
N LEU A 376 14.79 -13.00 -2.18
CA LEU A 376 14.73 -14.21 -3.00
C LEU A 376 14.43 -15.49 -2.20
N GLU A 377 14.80 -15.55 -0.92
CA GLU A 377 14.70 -16.74 -0.08
C GLU A 377 13.50 -16.71 0.88
N PHE A 378 13.17 -15.54 1.44
CA PHE A 378 12.22 -15.40 2.53
C PHE A 378 11.13 -14.34 2.28
N LEU A 379 9.93 -14.65 2.77
CA LEU A 379 8.87 -13.68 3.04
C LEU A 379 8.90 -13.34 4.54
N TYR A 380 9.17 -12.09 4.88
CA TYR A 380 9.25 -11.62 6.26
C TYR A 380 7.93 -11.00 6.70
N LEU A 381 7.24 -11.71 7.57
CA LEU A 381 5.96 -11.30 8.17
C LEU A 381 6.20 -10.61 9.51
N PRO A 382 5.35 -9.63 9.90
CA PRO A 382 5.38 -9.06 11.25
C PRO A 382 5.34 -10.13 12.34
N ARG A 383 6.19 -9.99 13.37
CA ARG A 383 6.48 -11.06 14.35
C ARG A 383 5.24 -11.62 15.07
N ALA A 384 4.21 -10.80 15.28
CA ALA A 384 2.99 -11.24 15.97
C ALA A 384 2.04 -12.02 15.07
N MET A 385 2.32 -12.08 13.77
CA MET A 385 1.56 -12.89 12.82
C MET A 385 1.92 -14.37 12.86
N THR A 386 2.83 -14.80 13.74
CA THR A 386 3.27 -16.20 13.83
C THR A 386 2.13 -17.20 13.97
N GLY A 387 1.17 -16.92 14.85
CA GLY A 387 -0.03 -17.77 14.97
C GLY A 387 -0.85 -17.80 13.68
N LYS A 388 -1.09 -16.63 13.07
CA LYS A 388 -1.85 -16.52 11.82
C LYS A 388 -1.17 -17.23 10.65
N ALA A 389 0.14 -17.11 10.52
CA ALA A 389 0.92 -17.79 9.50
C ALA A 389 0.85 -19.31 9.69
N ALA A 390 0.95 -19.79 10.93
CA ALA A 390 0.79 -21.21 11.24
C ALA A 390 -0.62 -21.72 10.89
N ASP A 391 -1.67 -20.94 11.15
CA ASP A 391 -3.04 -21.28 10.77
C ASP A 391 -3.21 -21.37 9.25
N LEU A 392 -2.72 -20.38 8.50
CA LEU A 392 -2.80 -20.37 7.03
C LEU A 392 -2.02 -21.53 6.40
N VAL A 393 -0.83 -21.82 6.92
CA VAL A 393 -0.01 -22.97 6.48
C VAL A 393 -0.73 -24.30 6.78
N ARG A 394 -1.39 -24.40 7.93
CA ARG A 394 -2.21 -25.58 8.30
C ARG A 394 -3.42 -25.73 7.39
N ASP A 395 -4.12 -24.65 7.07
CA ASP A 395 -5.30 -24.67 6.17
C ASP A 395 -4.95 -25.06 4.72
N ALA A 396 -3.70 -24.81 4.32
CA ALA A 396 -3.10 -25.29 3.08
C ALA A 396 -2.66 -26.77 3.14
N GLY A 397 -2.76 -27.43 4.30
CA GLY A 397 -2.39 -28.85 4.48
C GLY A 397 -0.91 -29.06 4.84
N SER A 398 -0.24 -28.07 5.40
CA SER A 398 1.19 -28.12 5.75
C SER A 398 1.45 -27.78 7.22
N ARG A 399 2.66 -28.08 7.71
CA ARG A 399 3.10 -27.68 9.05
C ARG A 399 4.16 -26.58 8.97
N LEU A 400 3.97 -25.50 9.72
CA LEU A 400 5.01 -24.47 9.89
C LEU A 400 6.02 -24.91 10.96
N LYS A 401 7.27 -25.19 10.57
CA LYS A 401 8.38 -25.47 11.48
C LYS A 401 9.21 -24.21 11.67
N ILE A 402 9.22 -23.70 12.90
CA ILE A 402 9.89 -22.44 13.24
C ILE A 402 11.20 -22.73 13.97
N THR A 403 12.30 -22.19 13.45
CA THR A 403 13.57 -22.06 14.17
C THR A 403 13.56 -20.72 14.91
N ASP A 404 13.53 -20.76 16.23
CA ASP A 404 13.57 -19.53 17.05
C ASP A 404 14.99 -18.96 17.07
N ARG A 405 15.16 -17.79 16.46
CA ARG A 405 16.40 -17.00 16.38
C ARG A 405 16.30 -15.71 17.20
N ARG A 406 15.25 -15.56 18.02
CA ARG A 406 15.10 -14.40 18.89
C ARG A 406 16.21 -14.39 19.93
N ALA A 407 16.64 -13.20 20.32
CA ALA A 407 17.68 -12.98 21.30
C ALA A 407 17.29 -13.60 22.65
N ASP A 408 18.25 -14.29 23.26
CA ASP A 408 18.17 -14.88 24.60
C ASP A 408 19.37 -14.42 25.43
N PRO A 409 19.41 -13.14 25.81
CA PRO A 409 20.54 -12.60 26.57
C PRO A 409 20.55 -13.12 28.02
N PRO A 410 21.70 -13.04 28.72
CA PRO A 410 21.80 -13.46 30.11
C PRO A 410 20.76 -12.80 31.02
N SER A 411 20.37 -13.53 32.07
CA SER A 411 19.45 -13.01 33.09
C SER A 411 19.96 -11.71 33.71
N LEU A 412 19.06 -10.77 33.93
CA LEU A 412 19.31 -9.51 34.61
C LEU A 412 18.73 -9.55 36.02
N GLU A 413 19.62 -9.45 37.02
CA GLU A 413 19.24 -9.20 38.41
C GLU A 413 18.70 -7.77 38.56
N VAL A 414 17.38 -7.67 38.62
CA VAL A 414 16.64 -6.42 38.84
C VAL A 414 15.32 -6.75 39.55
N ALA A 415 14.99 -5.96 40.56
CA ALA A 415 13.82 -6.11 41.40
C ALA A 415 12.97 -4.83 41.35
N PHE A 416 11.65 -5.01 41.37
CA PHE A 416 10.70 -3.92 41.48
C PHE A 416 10.60 -3.46 42.93
N THR A 417 10.86 -2.18 43.19
CA THR A 417 10.85 -1.58 44.54
C THR A 417 9.57 -0.79 44.84
N GLY A 418 8.65 -0.70 43.87
CA GLY A 418 7.37 -0.01 44.02
C GLY A 418 6.24 -0.91 44.51
N THR A 419 5.06 -0.30 44.66
CA THR A 419 3.79 -0.99 44.91
C THR A 419 2.85 -0.74 43.73
N LEU A 420 2.35 -1.83 43.13
CA LEU A 420 1.29 -1.76 42.11
C LEU A 420 -0.05 -1.44 42.79
N ARG A 421 -0.84 -0.53 42.19
CA ARG A 421 -2.12 -0.05 42.72
C ARG A 421 -3.29 -0.39 41.81
N ASP A 422 -4.50 -0.42 42.36
CA ASP A 422 -5.76 -0.50 41.61
C ASP A 422 -5.78 -1.66 40.60
N ALA A 423 -6.00 -1.36 39.32
CA ALA A 423 -6.04 -2.33 38.22
C ALA A 423 -4.64 -2.79 37.73
N GLN A 424 -3.54 -2.22 38.24
CA GLN A 424 -2.19 -2.49 37.75
C GLN A 424 -1.72 -3.95 37.97
N PRO A 425 -1.97 -4.62 39.11
CA PRO A 425 -1.57 -6.01 39.30
C PRO A 425 -2.19 -6.95 38.26
N ALA A 426 -3.49 -6.80 37.98
CA ALA A 426 -4.19 -7.59 36.98
C ALA A 426 -3.65 -7.33 35.56
N ALA A 427 -3.35 -6.07 35.23
CA ALA A 427 -2.72 -5.73 33.97
C ALA A 427 -1.34 -6.39 33.82
N VAL A 428 -0.44 -6.21 34.80
CA VAL A 428 0.91 -6.80 34.77
C VAL A 428 0.85 -8.32 34.65
N ALA A 429 0.02 -8.99 35.43
CA ALA A 429 -0.15 -10.45 35.35
C ALA A 429 -0.62 -10.90 33.96
N ALA A 430 -1.58 -10.18 33.35
CA ALA A 430 -2.07 -10.51 32.01
C ALA A 430 -0.99 -10.39 30.92
N LEU A 431 -0.02 -9.47 31.05
CA LEU A 431 1.08 -9.33 30.09
C LEU A 431 2.25 -10.27 30.39
N ALA A 432 2.55 -10.52 31.65
CA ALA A 432 3.68 -11.32 32.12
C ALA A 432 3.75 -12.73 31.51
N HIS A 433 2.60 -13.35 31.24
CA HIS A 433 2.50 -14.71 30.69
C HIS A 433 2.63 -14.78 29.15
N HIS A 434 2.89 -13.66 28.49
CA HIS A 434 2.94 -13.60 27.03
C HIS A 434 4.22 -12.93 26.53
N ASP A 435 4.86 -13.54 25.53
CA ASP A 435 5.99 -12.91 24.83
C ASP A 435 5.56 -11.62 24.12
N LEU A 436 4.35 -11.59 23.56
CA LEU A 436 3.83 -10.48 22.77
C LEU A 436 2.48 -10.01 23.34
N GLY A 437 2.38 -8.72 23.66
CA GLY A 437 1.13 -8.10 24.05
C GLY A 437 1.09 -6.58 23.98
N VAL A 438 -0.14 -6.05 23.92
CA VAL A 438 -0.42 -4.62 24.08
C VAL A 438 -1.26 -4.38 25.33
N LEU A 439 -0.85 -3.41 26.14
CA LEU A 439 -1.62 -2.81 27.21
C LEU A 439 -2.24 -1.50 26.73
N GLU A 440 -3.57 -1.44 26.72
CA GLU A 440 -4.29 -0.19 26.52
C GLU A 440 -4.69 0.38 27.88
N ALA A 441 -4.09 1.51 28.26
CA ALA A 441 -4.32 2.13 29.56
C ALA A 441 -4.26 3.67 29.45
N PRO A 442 -5.29 4.39 29.94
CA PRO A 442 -5.38 5.85 29.87
C PRO A 442 -4.14 6.58 30.42
N PRO A 443 -3.96 7.87 30.07
CA PRO A 443 -2.99 8.72 30.76
C PRO A 443 -3.25 8.72 32.28
N GLY A 444 -2.17 8.69 33.07
CA GLY A 444 -2.27 8.64 34.53
C GLY A 444 -2.46 7.25 35.14
N SER A 445 -2.78 6.20 34.38
CA SER A 445 -2.94 4.83 34.90
C SER A 445 -1.62 4.15 35.36
N GLY A 446 -0.48 4.84 35.23
CA GLY A 446 0.82 4.32 35.67
C GLY A 446 1.48 3.32 34.71
N LYS A 447 1.32 3.50 33.38
CA LYS A 447 1.95 2.68 32.33
C LYS A 447 3.44 2.42 32.59
N THR A 448 4.19 3.45 32.96
CA THR A 448 5.62 3.35 33.28
C THR A 448 5.90 2.46 34.49
N VAL A 449 5.07 2.53 35.53
CA VAL A 449 5.21 1.70 36.75
C VAL A 449 4.96 0.23 36.40
N MET A 450 3.90 -0.04 35.63
CA MET A 450 3.62 -1.38 35.10
C MET A 450 4.76 -1.90 34.20
N GLY A 451 5.33 -1.03 33.36
CA GLY A 451 6.52 -1.34 32.56
C GLY A 451 7.72 -1.74 33.43
N CYS A 452 7.98 -1.04 34.54
CA CYS A 452 9.02 -1.41 35.49
C CYS A 452 8.76 -2.78 36.13
N ALA A 453 7.52 -3.04 36.55
CA ALA A 453 7.14 -4.34 37.10
C ALA A 453 7.34 -5.49 36.08
N LEU A 454 7.05 -5.24 34.80
CA LEU A 454 7.29 -6.22 33.72
C LEU A 454 8.80 -6.45 33.48
N ILE A 455 9.62 -5.40 33.55
CA ILE A 455 11.09 -5.53 33.47
C ILE A 455 11.60 -6.44 34.60
N ALA A 456 11.17 -6.15 35.83
CA ALA A 456 11.52 -6.95 36.99
C ALA A 456 11.01 -8.39 36.89
N HIS A 457 9.81 -8.61 36.34
CA HIS A 457 9.26 -9.95 36.15
C HIS A 457 10.06 -10.79 35.15
N HIS A 458 10.53 -10.18 34.07
CA HIS A 458 11.17 -10.92 32.97
C HIS A 458 12.68 -11.13 33.13
N HIS A 459 13.32 -10.44 34.07
CA HIS A 459 14.74 -10.60 34.41
C HIS A 459 15.66 -10.65 33.18
N THR A 460 15.49 -9.71 32.24
CA THR A 460 16.26 -9.72 31.00
C THR A 460 16.63 -8.31 30.55
N PRO A 461 17.78 -8.12 29.88
CA PRO A 461 18.12 -6.86 29.24
C PRO A 461 16.96 -6.26 28.44
N THR A 462 16.64 -5.00 28.72
CA THR A 462 15.43 -4.36 28.20
C THR A 462 15.76 -3.11 27.38
N LEU A 463 15.13 -3.00 26.21
CA LEU A 463 15.09 -1.76 25.43
C LEU A 463 13.73 -1.09 25.60
N ILE A 464 13.72 0.18 25.98
CA ILE A 464 12.49 0.98 26.10
C ILE A 464 12.50 2.03 24.99
N MET A 465 11.56 1.90 24.06
CA MET A 465 11.39 2.82 22.93
C MET A 465 10.42 3.94 23.31
N VAL A 466 10.84 5.20 23.13
CA VAL A 466 10.07 6.41 23.44
C VAL A 466 9.94 7.34 22.23
N ASP A 467 8.88 8.15 22.20
CA ASP A 467 8.56 9.06 21.10
C ASP A 467 9.42 10.34 21.07
N ARG A 468 9.73 10.94 22.23
CA ARG A 468 10.35 12.27 22.34
C ARG A 468 11.46 12.37 23.39
N ALA A 469 12.44 13.23 23.13
CA ALA A 469 13.62 13.41 23.97
C ALA A 469 13.33 13.81 25.44
N PRO A 470 12.41 14.74 25.76
CA PRO A 470 12.12 15.11 27.15
C PRO A 470 11.58 13.95 27.99
N LEU A 471 10.98 12.94 27.35
CA LEU A 471 10.50 11.75 28.04
C LEU A 471 11.63 10.80 28.41
N MET A 472 12.81 10.88 27.79
CA MET A 472 13.94 10.01 28.15
C MET A 472 14.40 10.25 29.58
N ASP A 473 14.65 11.51 29.95
CA ASP A 473 15.17 11.84 31.28
C ASP A 473 14.11 11.55 32.36
N GLN A 474 12.83 11.89 32.10
CA GLN A 474 11.72 11.53 32.99
C GLN A 474 11.59 10.01 33.17
N ARG A 475 11.76 9.23 32.10
CA ARG A 475 11.68 7.77 32.16
C ARG A 475 12.86 7.17 32.91
N ARG A 476 14.06 7.71 32.72
CA ARG A 476 15.25 7.31 33.49
C ARG A 476 15.03 7.49 34.97
N ASP A 477 14.53 8.65 35.39
CA ASP A 477 14.27 8.94 36.82
C ASP A 477 13.20 7.99 37.39
N ARG A 478 12.19 7.63 36.59
CA ARG A 478 11.17 6.64 36.99
C ARG A 478 11.74 5.23 37.12
N LEU A 479 12.63 4.81 36.21
CA LEU A 479 13.29 3.50 36.29
C LEU A 479 14.12 3.42 37.58
N THR A 480 14.92 4.43 37.90
CA THR A 480 15.72 4.46 39.14
C THR A 480 14.87 4.53 40.41
N ALA A 481 13.64 5.06 40.32
CA ALA A 481 12.74 5.16 41.46
C ALA A 481 12.01 3.84 41.76
N TYR A 482 11.76 3.01 40.75
CA TYR A 482 10.92 1.79 40.86
C TYR A 482 11.67 0.49 40.63
N LEU A 483 12.94 0.56 40.25
CA LEU A 483 13.84 -0.59 40.12
C LEU A 483 15.07 -0.37 40.98
N ASN A 484 15.64 -1.44 41.53
CA ASN A 484 16.91 -1.40 42.26
C ASN A 484 18.14 -1.24 41.34
N ILE A 485 18.11 -0.26 40.44
CA ILE A 485 19.16 0.03 39.46
C ILE A 485 19.62 1.49 39.56
N THR A 486 20.91 1.71 39.33
CA THR A 486 21.52 3.04 39.32
C THR A 486 21.48 3.67 37.93
N ALA A 487 21.49 5.01 37.86
CA ALA A 487 21.32 5.75 36.61
C ALA A 487 22.43 5.51 35.57
N ASP A 488 23.65 5.16 36.01
CA ASP A 488 24.80 4.84 35.15
C ASP A 488 24.63 3.50 34.40
N ARG A 489 23.79 2.61 34.92
CA ARG A 489 23.41 1.34 34.27
C ARG A 489 22.21 1.49 33.33
N ILE A 490 21.73 2.72 33.11
CA ILE A 490 20.67 3.01 32.14
C ILE A 490 21.28 3.72 30.94
N GLY A 491 21.38 3.02 29.80
CA GLY A 491 21.95 3.60 28.59
C GLY A 491 20.96 4.45 27.80
N ARG A 492 21.51 5.21 26.86
CA ARG A 492 20.78 6.19 26.06
C ARG A 492 21.13 6.07 24.59
N ILE A 493 20.11 5.93 23.76
CA ILE A 493 20.20 5.85 22.30
C ILE A 493 19.31 6.93 21.69
N GLY A 494 19.91 8.05 21.28
CA GLY A 494 19.22 9.16 20.65
C GLY A 494 19.37 10.50 21.40
N GLY A 495 18.96 11.58 20.72
CA GLY A 495 19.12 12.95 21.21
C GLY A 495 20.58 13.41 21.16
N GLY A 496 21.32 12.98 20.13
CA GLY A 496 22.74 13.31 19.94
C GLY A 496 23.72 12.47 20.76
N LYS A 497 23.25 11.50 21.55
CA LYS A 497 24.09 10.61 22.37
C LYS A 497 23.69 9.15 22.12
N THR A 498 24.67 8.30 21.84
CA THR A 498 24.49 6.85 21.67
C THR A 498 25.48 6.13 22.57
N LYS A 499 25.04 5.74 23.76
CA LYS A 499 25.80 5.00 24.77
C LYS A 499 24.88 3.94 25.38
N PRO A 500 24.61 2.83 24.66
CA PRO A 500 23.88 1.71 25.23
C PRO A 500 24.72 1.02 26.32
N THR A 501 24.06 0.46 27.33
CA THR A 501 24.68 -0.30 28.40
C THR A 501 24.47 -1.81 28.24
N GLY A 502 23.46 -2.21 27.46
CA GLY A 502 23.03 -3.60 27.35
C GLY A 502 22.30 -4.13 28.59
N VAL A 503 21.92 -3.25 29.52
CA VAL A 503 21.18 -3.59 30.74
C VAL A 503 19.73 -3.13 30.62
N ILE A 504 19.49 -1.83 30.78
CA ILE A 504 18.21 -1.20 30.49
C ILE A 504 18.52 0.04 29.67
N ASP A 505 18.10 0.08 28.42
CA ASP A 505 18.46 1.16 27.51
C ASP A 505 17.21 1.91 27.02
N LEU A 506 17.28 3.24 27.04
CA LEU A 506 16.23 4.13 26.52
C LEU A 506 16.59 4.55 25.10
N ALA A 507 15.71 4.27 24.13
CA ALA A 507 15.90 4.64 22.74
C ALA A 507 14.78 5.54 22.22
N MET A 508 15.13 6.66 21.57
CA MET A 508 14.13 7.40 20.78
C MET A 508 13.80 6.57 19.54
N MET A 509 12.51 6.31 19.29
CA MET A 509 12.03 5.43 18.21
C MET A 509 12.67 5.72 16.83
N GLN A 510 12.91 7.01 16.52
CA GLN A 510 13.48 7.44 15.25
C GLN A 510 14.99 7.15 15.10
N THR A 511 15.73 7.01 16.20
CA THR A 511 17.20 6.87 16.13
C THR A 511 17.59 5.48 15.63
N PRO A 512 17.10 4.36 16.18
CA PRO A 512 17.34 3.03 15.61
C PRO A 512 16.86 2.90 14.17
N ALA A 513 15.81 3.63 13.78
CA ALA A 513 15.26 3.60 12.42
C ALA A 513 16.19 4.17 11.34
N ARG A 514 17.16 5.01 11.76
CA ARG A 514 18.16 5.63 10.88
C ARG A 514 19.52 4.93 10.96
N MET A 515 19.66 3.88 11.78
CA MET A 515 20.87 3.08 11.87
C MET A 515 20.72 1.87 10.94
N ASP A 516 21.51 1.84 9.87
CA ASP A 516 21.55 0.68 8.97
C ASP A 516 22.26 -0.51 9.62
N ASP A 517 23.23 -0.22 10.48
CA ASP A 517 24.02 -1.11 11.33
C ASP A 517 23.38 -1.35 12.72
N ALA A 518 22.08 -1.10 12.88
CA ALA A 518 21.38 -1.30 14.15
C ALA A 518 21.56 -2.71 14.74
N PRO A 519 21.52 -3.81 13.97
CA PRO A 519 21.75 -5.15 14.50
C PRO A 519 23.16 -5.34 15.12
N GLU A 520 24.18 -4.63 14.63
CA GLU A 520 25.54 -4.72 15.16
C GLU A 520 25.78 -3.76 16.35
N ARG A 521 25.08 -2.61 16.36
CA ARG A 521 25.29 -1.55 17.37
C ARG A 521 24.39 -1.63 18.58
N LEU A 522 23.28 -2.35 18.47
CA LEU A 522 22.37 -2.55 19.59
C LEU A 522 22.73 -3.85 20.32
N PRO A 523 22.84 -3.81 21.66
CA PRO A 523 22.91 -5.01 22.47
C PRO A 523 21.75 -5.98 22.19
N ALA A 524 21.97 -7.25 22.53
CA ALA A 524 20.89 -8.24 22.54
C ALA A 524 19.95 -7.97 23.73
N TYR A 525 18.70 -7.59 23.43
CA TYR A 525 17.65 -7.40 24.44
C TYR A 525 16.68 -8.57 24.43
N GLY A 526 16.24 -9.03 25.60
CA GLY A 526 15.21 -10.06 25.72
C GLY A 526 13.80 -9.49 25.82
N LEU A 527 13.69 -8.20 26.18
CA LEU A 527 12.43 -7.46 26.27
C LEU A 527 12.53 -6.11 25.55
N VAL A 528 11.52 -5.78 24.76
CA VAL A 528 11.30 -4.44 24.22
C VAL A 528 9.98 -3.91 24.74
N ILE A 529 10.02 -2.73 25.35
CA ILE A 529 8.82 -1.98 25.73
C ILE A 529 8.69 -0.78 24.80
N VAL A 530 7.55 -0.67 24.13
CA VAL A 530 7.24 0.47 23.26
C VAL A 530 6.25 1.37 24.01
N ASP A 531 6.73 2.51 24.52
CA ASP A 531 5.87 3.51 25.15
C ASP A 531 5.17 4.36 24.08
N GLU A 532 3.92 4.74 24.32
CA GLU A 532 3.04 5.31 23.29
C GLU A 532 3.06 4.50 21.98
N ALA A 533 2.85 3.19 22.12
CA ALA A 533 3.00 2.19 21.04
C ALA A 533 2.23 2.51 19.77
N HIS A 534 1.17 3.34 19.83
CA HIS A 534 0.47 3.84 18.64
C HIS A 534 1.39 4.59 17.65
N HIS A 535 2.57 5.08 18.07
CA HIS A 535 3.57 5.66 17.16
C HIS A 535 4.42 4.63 16.41
N ALA A 536 4.47 3.37 16.86
CA ALA A 536 5.29 2.32 16.26
C ALA A 536 4.87 1.94 14.83
N GLY A 537 3.60 2.17 14.49
CA GLY A 537 3.08 1.92 13.15
C GLY A 537 3.40 3.01 12.13
N ALA A 538 4.23 3.99 12.46
CA ALA A 538 4.73 4.95 11.47
C ALA A 538 5.79 4.27 10.59
N PRO A 539 5.78 4.44 9.25
CA PRO A 539 6.68 3.71 8.34
C PRO A 539 8.17 3.81 8.71
N THR A 540 8.61 4.98 9.18
CA THR A 540 10.00 5.18 9.62
C THR A 540 10.31 4.36 10.87
N VAL A 541 9.43 4.36 11.87
CA VAL A 541 9.65 3.62 13.12
C VAL A 541 9.56 2.12 12.89
N GLU A 542 8.66 1.68 12.00
CA GLU A 542 8.48 0.28 11.68
C GLU A 542 9.78 -0.37 11.15
N LYS A 543 10.60 0.37 10.38
CA LYS A 543 11.92 -0.11 9.92
C LYS A 543 12.85 -0.53 11.07
N ALA A 544 12.87 0.21 12.17
CA ALA A 544 13.62 -0.16 13.37
C ALA A 544 13.03 -1.40 14.04
N VAL A 545 11.72 -1.36 14.24
CA VAL A 545 10.96 -2.40 14.96
C VAL A 545 11.21 -3.76 14.31
N ARG A 546 11.14 -3.85 12.97
CA ARG A 546 11.38 -5.07 12.18
C ARG A 546 12.76 -5.71 12.41
N ARG A 547 13.79 -4.92 12.76
CA ARG A 547 15.18 -5.40 12.84
C ARG A 547 15.58 -5.93 14.22
N ILE A 548 14.86 -5.59 15.28
CA ILE A 548 15.23 -5.94 16.67
C ILE A 548 14.71 -7.35 17.00
N PRO A 549 15.60 -8.34 17.25
CA PRO A 549 15.22 -9.75 17.41
C PRO A 549 14.81 -10.13 18.84
N ALA A 550 14.34 -9.20 19.66
CA ALA A 550 14.00 -9.50 21.05
C ALA A 550 12.86 -10.51 21.18
N ARG A 551 12.98 -11.43 22.14
CA ARG A 551 11.96 -12.47 22.43
C ARG A 551 10.60 -11.84 22.76
N ARG A 552 10.60 -10.82 23.62
CA ARG A 552 9.39 -10.22 24.17
C ARG A 552 9.17 -8.78 23.70
N TRP A 553 7.93 -8.46 23.36
CA TRP A 553 7.50 -7.12 22.94
C TRP A 553 6.22 -6.72 23.65
N ILE A 554 6.29 -5.59 24.35
CA ILE A 554 5.16 -5.03 25.07
C ILE A 554 4.88 -3.63 24.56
N GLY A 555 3.69 -3.44 23.97
CA GLY A 555 3.21 -2.11 23.60
C GLY A 555 2.41 -1.49 24.74
N LEU A 556 2.79 -0.31 25.20
CA LEU A 556 2.03 0.48 26.17
C LEU A 556 1.39 1.66 25.43
N THR A 557 0.06 1.79 25.44
CA THR A 557 -0.61 2.90 24.76
C THR A 557 -1.84 3.40 25.51
N ALA A 558 -2.17 4.69 25.39
CA ALA A 558 -3.43 5.23 25.87
C ALA A 558 -4.63 4.76 25.03
N THR A 559 -4.41 4.62 23.73
CA THR A 559 -5.40 4.10 22.80
C THR A 559 -4.68 3.46 21.61
N ALA A 560 -5.27 2.43 21.01
CA ALA A 560 -4.81 1.93 19.72
C ALA A 560 -5.28 2.81 18.55
N TYR A 561 -6.18 3.77 18.80
CA TYR A 561 -6.67 4.68 17.78
C TYR A 561 -5.56 5.60 17.28
N ARG A 562 -5.40 5.65 15.96
CA ARG A 562 -4.62 6.68 15.27
C ARG A 562 -5.53 7.41 14.29
N ARG A 563 -5.28 8.71 14.11
CA ARG A 563 -6.02 9.56 13.18
C ARG A 563 -5.96 9.08 11.72
N ASP A 564 -4.86 8.43 11.34
CA ASP A 564 -4.66 7.86 10.01
C ASP A 564 -5.27 6.45 9.85
N GLY A 565 -5.84 5.88 10.91
CA GLY A 565 -6.41 4.53 10.93
C GLY A 565 -5.39 3.40 10.89
N LEU A 566 -4.09 3.69 10.98
CA LEU A 566 -3.00 2.69 10.97
C LEU A 566 -2.65 2.14 12.35
N GLY A 567 -3.60 2.23 13.28
CA GLY A 567 -3.50 1.65 14.62
C GLY A 567 -3.18 0.15 14.59
N PRO A 568 -3.81 -0.66 13.71
CA PRO A 568 -3.60 -2.12 13.70
C PRO A 568 -2.16 -2.60 13.47
N VAL A 569 -1.29 -1.78 12.88
CA VAL A 569 0.14 -2.12 12.67
C VAL A 569 0.83 -2.49 13.98
N ILE A 570 0.43 -1.87 15.10
CA ILE A 570 1.03 -2.18 16.42
C ILE A 570 0.74 -3.61 16.83
N PHE A 571 -0.42 -4.17 16.48
CA PHE A 571 -0.79 -5.53 16.87
C PHE A 571 -0.04 -6.57 16.04
N MET A 572 0.36 -6.22 14.81
CA MET A 572 1.20 -7.05 13.95
C MET A 572 2.65 -7.17 14.48
N HIS A 573 3.13 -6.19 15.26
CA HIS A 573 4.49 -6.20 15.84
C HIS A 573 4.51 -6.54 17.33
N CYS A 574 3.71 -5.88 18.14
CA CYS A 574 3.70 -6.07 19.59
C CYS A 574 2.77 -7.19 20.06
N GLY A 575 1.87 -7.70 19.21
CA GLY A 575 0.88 -8.71 19.60
C GLY A 575 -0.51 -8.16 19.92
N PRO A 576 -1.48 -9.05 20.20
CA PRO A 576 -2.86 -8.64 20.47
C PRO A 576 -2.97 -7.84 21.78
N LYS A 577 -4.08 -7.14 21.96
CA LYS A 577 -4.42 -6.52 23.24
C LYS A 577 -4.56 -7.62 24.29
N ARG A 578 -3.73 -7.58 25.34
CA ARG A 578 -3.77 -8.54 26.46
C ARG A 578 -4.60 -8.03 27.62
N HIS A 579 -4.62 -6.72 27.82
CA HIS A 579 -5.40 -6.10 28.87
C HIS A 579 -5.80 -4.68 28.47
N VAL A 580 -6.97 -4.26 28.94
CA VAL A 580 -7.49 -2.91 28.76
C VAL A 580 -7.88 -2.38 30.13
N ILE A 581 -7.24 -1.29 30.57
CA ILE A 581 -7.72 -0.52 31.72
C ILE A 581 -8.75 0.47 31.15
N PRO A 582 -10.03 0.37 31.53
CA PRO A 582 -11.05 1.26 30.97
C PRO A 582 -10.78 2.71 31.36
N ILE A 583 -11.20 3.64 30.50
CA ILE A 583 -11.33 5.04 30.89
C ILE A 583 -12.43 5.09 31.95
N VAL A 584 -12.03 5.33 33.21
CA VAL A 584 -12.99 5.55 34.30
C VAL A 584 -13.79 6.81 33.96
N ASP A 585 -15.12 6.68 34.03
CA ASP A 585 -16.08 7.78 33.82
C ASP A 585 -15.66 9.02 34.63
N PRO A 586 -15.55 10.21 34.03
CA PRO A 586 -15.31 11.46 34.76
C PRO A 586 -16.26 11.67 35.96
N ALA A 587 -17.47 11.09 35.93
CA ALA A 587 -18.46 11.15 37.00
C ALA A 587 -18.24 10.11 38.12
N ALA A 588 -17.37 9.11 37.93
CA ALA A 588 -17.05 8.16 38.98
C ALA A 588 -16.21 8.85 40.08
N PRO A 589 -16.48 8.57 41.37
CA PRO A 589 -15.74 9.19 42.48
C PRO A 589 -14.28 8.73 42.48
N GLY A 590 -13.43 9.47 41.78
CA GLY A 590 -11.97 9.39 41.88
C GLY A 590 -11.42 10.50 42.79
N PRO A 591 -10.13 10.44 43.15
CA PRO A 591 -9.50 11.45 44.01
C PRO A 591 -9.41 12.86 43.39
N VAL A 592 -9.69 13.00 42.08
CA VAL A 592 -9.70 14.28 41.37
C VAL A 592 -11.04 14.44 40.66
N ALA A 593 -11.83 15.43 41.07
CA ALA A 593 -13.07 15.79 40.40
C ALA A 593 -12.77 16.36 39.00
N ARG A 594 -13.37 15.77 37.97
CA ARG A 594 -13.24 16.22 36.57
C ARG A 594 -14.54 16.88 36.14
N VAL A 595 -14.53 18.20 36.00
CA VAL A 595 -15.73 18.97 35.59
C VAL A 595 -15.51 19.50 34.18
N VAL A 596 -16.45 19.21 33.28
CA VAL A 596 -16.48 19.77 31.93
C VAL A 596 -17.39 20.99 31.93
N HIS A 597 -16.82 22.17 31.69
CA HIS A 597 -17.58 23.40 31.49
C HIS A 597 -17.70 23.68 29.99
N LEU A 598 -18.94 23.70 29.47
CA LEU A 598 -19.21 24.02 28.07
C LEU A 598 -19.49 25.52 27.94
N HIS A 599 -18.59 26.25 27.32
CA HIS A 599 -18.77 27.68 27.00
C HIS A 599 -19.27 27.80 25.57
N ARG A 600 -20.57 28.06 25.39
CA ARG A 600 -21.15 28.34 24.07
C ARG A 600 -20.76 29.75 23.64
N THR A 601 -20.32 29.88 22.39
CA THR A 601 -19.96 31.18 21.79
C THR A 601 -21.00 31.58 20.78
N ASP A 602 -21.29 32.88 20.66
CA ASP A 602 -22.20 33.43 19.64
C ASP A 602 -21.51 33.61 18.26
N PHE A 603 -20.40 32.89 18.03
CA PHE A 603 -19.68 32.95 16.77
C PHE A 603 -20.57 32.44 15.62
N THR A 604 -20.75 33.29 14.61
CA THR A 604 -21.29 32.95 13.31
C THR A 604 -20.25 33.23 12.24
N LEU A 605 -20.30 32.45 11.16
CA LEU A 605 -19.52 32.75 9.96
C LEU A 605 -20.14 33.97 9.26
N PRO A 606 -19.32 34.86 8.67
CA PRO A 606 -19.81 35.88 7.75
C PRO A 606 -20.61 35.25 6.60
N ASP A 607 -21.68 35.89 6.17
CA ASP A 607 -22.58 35.38 5.11
C ASP A 607 -21.89 35.26 3.74
N ASP A 608 -20.80 36.00 3.52
CA ASP A 608 -19.98 36.01 2.31
C ASP A 608 -18.82 35.00 2.34
N ALA A 609 -18.72 34.19 3.39
CA ALA A 609 -17.66 33.20 3.55
C ALA A 609 -17.82 32.02 2.56
N ASP A 610 -16.91 31.90 1.59
CA ASP A 610 -16.87 30.75 0.67
C ASP A 610 -16.48 29.46 1.40
N THR A 611 -17.49 28.68 1.77
CA THR A 611 -17.35 27.37 2.40
C THR A 611 -17.36 26.20 1.41
N THR A 612 -17.53 26.47 0.11
CA THR A 612 -17.71 25.45 -0.93
C THR A 612 -16.39 24.88 -1.45
N ARG A 613 -15.30 25.64 -1.30
CA ARG A 613 -13.96 25.21 -1.72
C ARG A 613 -13.38 24.06 -0.87
N PRO A 614 -12.65 23.11 -1.47
CA PRO A 614 -11.88 22.12 -0.73
C PRO A 614 -10.96 22.78 0.30
N GLY A 615 -11.07 22.37 1.56
CA GLY A 615 -10.28 22.93 2.66
C GLY A 615 -10.86 24.18 3.33
N ALA A 616 -12.05 24.66 2.93
CA ALA A 616 -12.69 25.85 3.51
C ALA A 616 -12.86 25.79 5.04
N ILE A 617 -13.14 24.60 5.59
CA ILE A 617 -13.18 24.40 7.05
C ILE A 617 -11.88 24.87 7.71
N THR A 618 -10.73 24.56 7.09
CA THR A 618 -9.42 24.93 7.64
C THR A 618 -9.06 26.37 7.33
N SER A 619 -9.24 26.83 6.09
CA SER A 619 -8.77 28.16 5.65
C SER A 619 -9.72 29.30 6.00
N VAL A 620 -11.02 29.04 6.06
CA VAL A 620 -12.06 30.06 6.29
C VAL A 620 -12.61 29.91 7.71
N VAL A 621 -13.17 28.74 8.05
CA VAL A 621 -13.87 28.55 9.33
C VAL A 621 -12.95 28.62 10.53
N PHE A 622 -11.87 27.82 10.55
CA PHE A 622 -10.92 27.87 11.67
C PHE A 622 -10.16 29.19 11.76
N THR A 623 -9.95 29.90 10.64
CA THR A 623 -9.32 31.23 10.66
C THR A 623 -10.21 32.24 11.33
N ALA A 624 -11.46 32.37 10.86
CA ALA A 624 -12.46 33.26 11.44
C ALA A 624 -12.70 32.97 12.93
N LEU A 625 -12.72 31.69 13.33
CA LEU A 625 -12.84 31.29 14.74
C LEU A 625 -11.66 31.75 15.61
N THR A 626 -10.42 31.68 15.09
CA THR A 626 -9.23 32.12 15.84
C THR A 626 -9.07 33.64 15.87
N GLU A 627 -9.66 34.34 14.91
CA GLU A 627 -9.65 35.81 14.82
C GLU A 627 -10.86 36.45 15.52
N ASN A 628 -11.83 35.66 15.97
CA ASN A 628 -12.99 36.17 16.68
C ASN A 628 -12.61 36.73 18.06
N THR A 629 -12.60 38.07 18.16
CA THR A 629 -12.21 38.80 19.36
C THR A 629 -13.06 38.45 20.58
N THR A 630 -14.39 38.36 20.43
CA THR A 630 -15.32 38.06 21.53
C THR A 630 -15.02 36.70 22.16
N ARG A 631 -14.84 35.67 21.34
CA ARG A 631 -14.45 34.33 21.78
C ARG A 631 -13.08 34.35 22.48
N ASN A 632 -12.11 35.07 21.92
CA ASN A 632 -10.77 35.14 22.52
C ASN A 632 -10.79 35.88 23.87
N GLN A 633 -11.64 36.90 24.02
CA GLN A 633 -11.88 37.56 25.31
C GLN A 633 -12.50 36.62 26.33
N MET A 634 -13.48 35.78 25.94
CA MET A 634 -14.05 34.76 26.83
C MET A 634 -12.98 33.79 27.34
N ILE A 635 -12.12 33.29 26.44
CA ILE A 635 -11.01 32.41 26.81
C ILE A 635 -10.07 33.10 27.81
N CYS A 636 -9.70 34.36 27.56
CA CYS A 636 -8.83 35.12 28.46
C CYS A 636 -9.49 35.37 29.82
N ALA A 637 -10.79 35.64 29.85
CA ALA A 637 -11.55 35.81 31.08
C ALA A 637 -11.57 34.51 31.90
N ASP A 638 -11.84 33.37 31.27
CA ASP A 638 -11.83 32.06 31.95
C ASP A 638 -10.44 31.75 32.54
N VAL A 639 -9.38 32.04 31.78
CA VAL A 639 -7.98 31.88 32.24
C VAL A 639 -7.71 32.81 33.42
N HIS A 640 -8.09 34.08 33.34
CA HIS A 640 -7.90 35.05 34.41
C HIS A 640 -8.63 34.64 35.68
N THR A 641 -9.91 34.25 35.59
CA THR A 641 -10.68 33.74 36.74
C THR A 641 -10.01 32.53 37.39
N ALA A 642 -9.50 31.59 36.58
CA ALA A 642 -8.83 30.39 37.10
C ALA A 642 -7.48 30.73 37.78
N VAL A 643 -6.67 31.62 37.18
CA VAL A 643 -5.38 32.05 37.76
C VAL A 643 -5.60 32.84 39.06
N THR A 644 -6.56 33.77 39.09
CA THR A 644 -6.92 34.53 40.30
C THR A 644 -7.41 33.61 41.43
N ALA A 645 -8.01 32.46 41.09
CA ALA A 645 -8.35 31.40 42.04
C ALA A 645 -7.16 30.49 42.44
N GLY A 646 -5.92 30.85 42.06
CA GLY A 646 -4.70 30.10 42.36
C GLY A 646 -4.54 28.79 41.57
N ARG A 647 -5.23 28.64 40.43
CA ARG A 647 -5.19 27.41 39.61
C ARG A 647 -4.15 27.52 38.49
N ASN A 648 -3.63 26.37 38.07
CA ASN A 648 -2.79 26.27 36.88
C ASN A 648 -3.65 26.16 35.61
N CYS A 649 -3.35 26.97 34.59
CA CYS A 649 -4.08 27.01 33.33
C CYS A 649 -3.24 26.49 32.17
N LEU A 650 -3.83 25.63 31.33
CA LEU A 650 -3.25 25.20 30.06
C LEU A 650 -4.23 25.51 28.93
N VAL A 651 -3.83 26.40 28.03
CA VAL A 651 -4.62 26.79 26.85
C VAL A 651 -4.09 26.07 25.62
N LEU A 652 -4.94 25.28 24.96
CA LEU A 652 -4.57 24.47 23.79
C LEU A 652 -5.16 25.06 22.51
N THR A 653 -4.29 25.39 21.54
CA THR A 653 -4.67 25.86 20.20
C THR A 653 -3.79 25.19 19.14
N ARG A 654 -4.30 25.08 17.91
CA ARG A 654 -3.57 24.47 16.78
C ARG A 654 -2.76 25.47 15.94
N ARG A 655 -2.91 26.78 16.19
CA ARG A 655 -2.26 27.85 15.41
C ARG A 655 -1.36 28.68 16.29
N THR A 656 -0.11 28.86 15.88
CA THR A 656 0.90 29.70 16.57
C THR A 656 0.44 31.15 16.68
N ALA A 657 -0.07 31.75 15.59
CA ALA A 657 -0.58 33.12 15.61
C ALA A 657 -1.72 33.34 16.63
N HIS A 658 -2.53 32.32 16.91
CA HIS A 658 -3.59 32.41 17.91
C HIS A 658 -3.03 32.33 19.34
N VAL A 659 -1.90 31.64 19.56
CA VAL A 659 -1.18 31.70 20.84
C VAL A 659 -0.74 33.13 21.10
N ASP A 660 -0.13 33.79 20.12
CA ASP A 660 0.36 35.16 20.24
C ASP A 660 -0.80 36.13 20.53
N ALA A 661 -1.90 36.00 19.79
CA ALA A 661 -3.10 36.81 20.02
C ALA A 661 -3.67 36.66 21.44
N LEU A 662 -3.76 35.43 21.96
CA LEU A 662 -4.24 35.16 23.32
C LEU A 662 -3.25 35.62 24.39
N ALA A 663 -1.94 35.60 24.11
CA ALA A 663 -0.92 36.09 25.05
C ALA A 663 -0.89 37.62 25.15
N ASP A 664 -1.21 38.33 24.07
CA ASP A 664 -1.19 39.80 24.02
C ASP A 664 -2.48 40.45 24.53
N LEU A 665 -3.62 39.77 24.43
CA LEU A 665 -4.93 40.26 24.88
C LEU A 665 -4.98 40.70 26.36
N PRO A 666 -4.45 39.92 27.32
CA PRO A 666 -4.36 40.32 28.73
C PRO A 666 -3.45 41.54 28.96
N ARG A 667 -2.37 41.66 28.17
CA ARG A 667 -1.40 42.77 28.28
C ARG A 667 -1.99 44.11 27.86
N ARG A 668 -2.92 44.12 26.90
CA ARG A 668 -3.60 45.34 26.42
C ARG A 668 -4.73 45.81 27.32
N SER A 669 -5.26 44.95 28.18
CA SER A 669 -6.39 45.23 29.07
C SER A 669 -5.96 45.64 30.49
N GLY A 670 -4.66 45.87 30.73
CA GLY A 670 -4.14 46.37 32.00
C GLY A 670 -4.16 45.35 33.15
N SER A 671 -4.50 44.09 32.88
CA SER A 671 -4.48 43.02 33.86
C SER A 671 -3.18 42.23 33.73
N THR A 672 -2.14 42.69 34.42
CA THR A 672 -0.95 41.87 34.67
C THR A 672 -1.28 40.86 35.76
N ALA A 673 -1.36 39.59 35.40
CA ALA A 673 -1.21 38.46 36.30
C ALA A 673 0.03 37.67 35.88
#